data_AF-A0AAW9SWW9-F1
#
_entry.id   AF-A0AAW9SWW9-F1
#
_cell.length_a   1.000
_cell.length_b   1.000
_cell.length_c   1.000
_cell.angle_alpha   90.00
_cell.angle_beta   90.00
_cell.angle_gamma   90.00
#
_symmetry.space_group_name_H-M   'P 1'
#
loop_
_entity.id
_entity.type
_entity.pdbx_description
1 polymer ?
#
loop_
_entity_poly.entity_id
_entity_poly.type
_entity_poly.pdbx_seq_one_letter_code
_entity_poly.pdbx_strand_id
1 'polypeptide(L)'
;MTAETKEIKESVDGSPEVTIDRVERPPMDGPSPTTLTRWTAIIAGIVGFICFVITPFLPVVNAQSSVSWPQRDTLNSVDAPLMAQAPLDLSVDLPLSLTDELSDKRTTLLSTIPPTADKPTKRGLMVRSGKDGLDVILRDSVVMSLDKKELASNKGKILEIRSNEHETTVNIDGAKNSDGEKLTATTHGDYRPQVTGIYTDLPADGDVAKAVADGLDVHMNIDSRYTSHPTVVKYIVMYLGLLLTLASLVALARIDRIDGSPFTPLFKRGALKPTPLDILVGTILVVWHFIGGNTSDDGYIFTMARVSDESGYMANYYRWFGAPESPFGSPYYDLLSLMVKVSTSSLWMRLPALLSALLVWFIISRMVIPRLGEKIAQRRVAYWSAAGVLLAFWLPYNNGLRPEPVIALGSLLTWVFIERAILTRRLLPAAVAVVIATLALGSGPTGLMAVAALLAGIPMLVRIVVERHKALGGGWQAPLMQIAPFLAAGTAILVGVFGDQTLATVRESIRVRSIIGPSEPWYNEYVRYYWLVLQSVDGAFPRRFPVLIALACLTITIAALLRHRTVPGALAGPSARLVFMFIGTMFFLTFTPTKWTHHFGVYAGIAASLAALAAMAISHWVAGNPRNQLFFAGGITFILAFSLMGINGWWYVSSYGVPWFDKTIQLRGHQLGSAVLALALLLLLAGAVMNFVQEFRTKPKSQEKSARARRINAVASSPIAVTTLLVTMFMVASLGKGAVSQYPAYSVAAGNIRSLAGQTCNLASDVLMETDPNDGFLNTVDGKPLAESLRGGGKNRGFDPNGVPSNMKAEAVDTSQSQASTADTDDQSTDPEATVEGGSASGTDGGKRADKGVNGSQVELPFGLDPDKVPVLGSYSEDIQRPANLETSWFQLPEIDEDHPLIAVSAAGRIFHHDINGVAQQGRKLVAQYGREGGDEDGFEVLSEAEPIDIGPAPTWRNLRFLTEEIPEGATAVRLVAEDNDVSEDQWLALTPPRLAELQPMTDVISPETATIPDWPVAFQFPCQRPFDHYAGVAELPEYRITPDRGLKVVGADVWQSVDGGGPLGFSDAVNEATSVPTYLKNDWRRDWGSVEKLSPRPNKDKVKPDVAEIEYEDITRSGLYSPGKMIVKDP
;
A
#
# COMPACT_ATOMS: atom_id res chain seq x y z
N MET A 1 11.03 6.66 47.51
CA MET A 1 10.82 5.38 48.22
C MET A 1 12.07 4.55 48.06
N THR A 2 12.91 4.53 49.09
CA THR A 2 14.02 3.59 49.22
C THR A 2 13.43 2.22 49.48
N ALA A 3 13.56 1.31 48.51
CA ALA A 3 13.32 -0.10 48.76
C ALA A 3 14.52 -0.59 49.57
N GLU A 4 14.37 -0.73 50.88
CA GLU A 4 15.27 -1.60 51.64
C GLU A 4 15.00 -3.03 51.18
N THR A 5 15.92 -3.54 50.36
CA THR A 5 16.01 -4.93 49.96
C THR A 5 16.40 -5.73 51.20
N LYS A 6 15.42 -6.32 51.89
CA LYS A 6 15.69 -7.37 52.87
C LYS A 6 16.44 -8.51 52.19
N GLU A 7 17.51 -8.94 52.86
CA GLU A 7 18.44 -10.00 52.46
C GLU A 7 17.76 -11.21 51.82
N ILE A 8 18.35 -11.64 50.70
CA ILE A 8 18.09 -12.91 50.03
C ILE A 8 18.45 -14.03 51.00
N LYS A 9 17.49 -14.87 51.40
CA LYS A 9 17.80 -16.15 52.04
C LYS A 9 17.89 -17.22 50.95
N GLU A 10 19.06 -17.81 50.78
CA GLU A 10 19.17 -19.06 50.03
C GLU A 10 18.26 -20.12 50.68
N SER A 11 17.38 -20.74 49.89
CA SER A 11 16.76 -21.99 50.29
C SER A 11 17.86 -23.07 50.31
N VAL A 12 17.77 -23.98 51.27
CA VAL A 12 18.78 -25.03 51.53
C VAL A 12 18.95 -26.01 50.35
N ASP A 13 18.09 -25.98 49.31
CA ASP A 13 18.14 -26.91 48.17
C ASP A 13 18.64 -26.33 46.82
N GLY A 14 18.94 -25.03 46.75
CA GLY A 14 19.41 -24.40 45.50
C GLY A 14 18.33 -24.05 44.47
N SER A 15 17.03 -24.16 44.81
CA SER A 15 15.92 -23.65 44.00
C SER A 15 15.87 -22.11 44.02
N PRO A 16 15.57 -21.44 42.88
CA PRO A 16 15.48 -19.99 42.84
C PRO A 16 14.32 -19.50 43.73
N GLU A 17 14.64 -18.64 44.70
CA GLU A 17 13.67 -18.00 45.59
C GLU A 17 12.66 -17.17 44.76
N VAL A 18 11.37 -17.53 44.83
CA VAL A 18 10.30 -16.80 44.14
C VAL A 18 10.20 -15.41 44.75
N THR A 19 10.82 -14.44 44.09
CA THR A 19 10.84 -13.04 44.55
C THR A 19 9.47 -12.42 44.25
N ILE A 20 8.56 -12.51 45.22
CA ILE A 20 7.25 -11.87 45.16
C ILE A 20 7.45 -10.37 45.46
N ASP A 21 6.87 -9.51 44.63
CA ASP A 21 6.85 -8.05 44.79
C ASP A 21 6.10 -7.69 46.09
N ARG A 22 6.77 -7.77 47.25
CA ARG A 22 6.26 -7.33 48.55
C ARG A 22 6.46 -5.83 48.66
N VAL A 23 5.70 -5.06 47.87
CA VAL A 23 5.58 -3.62 48.10
C VAL A 23 4.86 -3.42 49.43
N GLU A 24 5.59 -2.96 50.46
CA GLU A 24 5.00 -2.54 51.74
C GLU A 24 3.82 -1.62 51.48
N ARG A 25 2.70 -1.90 52.14
CA ARG A 25 1.44 -1.18 51.92
C ARG A 25 1.48 0.09 52.78
N PRO A 26 1.65 1.30 52.22
CA PRO A 26 1.46 2.49 53.01
C PRO A 26 0.01 2.50 53.54
N PRO A 27 -0.22 2.90 54.79
CA PRO A 27 -1.57 3.08 55.31
C PRO A 27 -2.28 4.20 54.53
N MET A 28 -3.59 4.04 54.29
CA MET A 28 -4.38 4.99 53.50
C MET A 28 -4.91 6.13 54.39
N ASP A 29 -3.98 6.83 55.04
CA ASP A 29 -4.25 7.84 56.06
C ASP A 29 -4.04 9.27 55.51
N GLY A 30 -4.03 9.42 54.19
CA GLY A 30 -3.89 10.71 53.50
C GLY A 30 -5.18 11.55 53.51
N PRO A 31 -5.16 12.74 52.89
CA PRO A 31 -6.31 13.64 52.86
C PRO A 31 -7.51 12.99 52.17
N SER A 32 -8.65 12.99 52.85
CA SER A 32 -9.90 12.50 52.29
C SER A 32 -10.38 13.43 51.16
N PRO A 33 -10.98 12.88 50.07
CA PRO A 33 -11.43 13.70 48.96
C PRO A 33 -12.59 14.60 49.39
N THR A 34 -12.48 15.89 49.09
CA THR A 34 -13.55 16.87 49.32
C THR A 34 -14.81 16.51 48.54
N THR A 35 -15.97 16.95 49.03
CA THR A 35 -17.27 16.75 48.37
C THR A 35 -17.26 17.21 46.91
N LEU A 36 -16.64 18.37 46.64
CA LEU A 36 -16.47 18.89 45.28
C LEU A 36 -15.68 17.94 44.38
N THR A 37 -14.53 17.43 44.85
CA THR A 37 -13.70 16.49 44.08
C THR A 37 -14.45 15.20 43.79
N ARG A 38 -15.20 14.71 44.77
CA ARG A 38 -16.00 13.49 44.68
C ARG A 38 -17.05 13.59 43.57
N TRP A 39 -17.86 14.66 43.61
CA TRP A 39 -18.90 14.88 42.63
C TRP A 39 -18.35 15.27 41.25
N THR A 40 -17.22 15.97 41.18
CA THR A 40 -16.57 16.29 39.89
C THR A 40 -16.15 15.00 39.18
N ALA A 41 -15.51 14.05 39.87
CA ALA A 41 -15.10 12.78 39.26
C ALA A 41 -16.29 11.96 38.73
N ILE A 42 -17.41 11.96 39.47
CA ILE A 42 -18.63 11.22 39.09
C ILE A 42 -19.36 11.94 37.95
N ILE A 43 -19.76 13.20 38.15
CA ILE A 43 -20.61 13.94 37.21
C ILE A 43 -19.85 14.21 35.92
N ALA A 44 -18.61 14.73 35.99
CA ALA A 44 -17.86 15.01 34.78
C ALA A 44 -17.49 13.73 34.02
N GLY A 45 -17.22 12.62 34.73
CA GLY A 45 -16.98 11.31 34.12
C GLY A 45 -18.23 10.75 33.41
N ILE A 46 -19.40 10.80 34.06
CA ILE A 46 -20.65 10.28 33.46
C ILE A 46 -21.15 11.18 32.33
N VAL A 47 -21.18 12.49 32.54
CA VAL A 47 -21.64 13.44 31.50
C VAL A 47 -20.68 13.46 30.32
N GLY A 48 -19.36 13.41 30.55
CA GLY A 48 -18.37 13.27 29.49
C GLY A 48 -18.57 11.98 28.68
N PHE A 49 -18.78 10.85 29.36
CA PHE A 49 -19.12 9.58 28.70
C PHE A 49 -20.39 9.69 27.84
N ILE A 50 -21.46 10.30 28.37
CA ILE A 50 -22.71 10.50 27.62
C ILE A 50 -22.48 11.37 26.38
N CYS A 51 -21.73 12.48 26.51
CA CYS A 51 -21.40 13.37 25.38
C CYS A 51 -20.75 12.59 24.22
N PHE A 52 -19.81 11.69 24.53
CA PHE A 52 -19.16 10.89 23.49
C PHE A 52 -20.07 9.82 22.90
N VAL A 53 -20.89 9.14 23.72
CA VAL A 53 -21.81 8.10 23.23
C VAL A 53 -22.90 8.67 22.33
N ILE A 54 -23.34 9.92 22.56
CA ILE A 54 -24.34 10.56 21.69
C ILE A 54 -23.75 11.16 20.41
N THR A 55 -22.43 11.41 20.36
CA THR A 55 -21.74 12.05 19.21
C THR A 55 -22.08 11.41 17.84
N PRO A 56 -22.14 10.07 17.69
CA PRO A 56 -22.45 9.43 16.41
C PRO A 56 -23.87 9.70 15.87
N PHE A 57 -24.78 10.15 16.74
CA PHE A 57 -26.19 10.36 16.45
C PHE A 57 -26.55 11.83 16.23
N LEU A 58 -25.61 12.75 16.52
CA LEU A 58 -25.82 14.18 16.38
C LEU A 58 -25.86 14.58 14.89
N PRO A 59 -26.61 15.64 14.56
CA PRO A 59 -26.76 16.06 13.17
C PRO A 59 -25.46 16.60 12.58
N VAL A 60 -25.33 16.41 11.27
CA VAL A 60 -24.23 16.90 10.42
C VAL A 60 -24.81 17.73 9.28
N VAL A 61 -24.01 18.61 8.70
CA VAL A 61 -24.33 19.30 7.45
C VAL A 61 -23.65 18.51 6.34
N ASN A 62 -24.43 17.98 5.41
CA ASN A 62 -23.98 17.21 4.27
C ASN A 62 -24.08 18.07 3.02
N ALA A 63 -23.00 18.13 2.23
CA ALA A 63 -22.98 18.78 0.94
C ALA A 63 -23.56 17.81 -0.10
N GLN A 64 -24.86 17.93 -0.40
CA GLN A 64 -25.54 17.18 -1.44
C GLN A 64 -25.15 17.76 -2.80
N SER A 65 -24.89 16.90 -3.77
CA SER A 65 -24.58 17.29 -5.14
C SER A 65 -25.54 16.66 -6.15
N SER A 66 -25.77 17.37 -7.25
CA SER A 66 -26.61 16.93 -8.37
C SER A 66 -26.05 17.42 -9.70
N VAL A 67 -26.43 16.73 -10.79
CA VAL A 67 -26.10 17.13 -12.16
C VAL A 67 -27.37 17.13 -12.98
N SER A 68 -27.56 18.19 -13.75
CA SER A 68 -28.64 18.33 -14.73
C SER A 68 -28.04 18.53 -16.13
N TRP A 69 -28.61 17.91 -17.17
CA TRP A 69 -28.19 18.04 -18.56
C TRP A 69 -29.44 18.15 -19.46
N PRO A 70 -29.46 19.00 -20.52
CA PRO A 70 -28.34 19.76 -21.12
C PRO A 70 -27.78 20.91 -20.28
N GLN A 71 -26.55 21.33 -20.59
CA GLN A 71 -25.85 22.45 -19.94
C GLN A 71 -25.28 23.42 -20.99
N ARG A 72 -24.98 24.67 -20.60
CA ARG A 72 -24.27 25.67 -21.42
C ARG A 72 -24.87 25.93 -22.81
N ASP A 73 -26.19 25.81 -22.94
CA ASP A 73 -26.89 25.94 -24.22
C ASP A 73 -26.28 25.06 -25.34
N THR A 74 -25.76 23.87 -24.99
CA THR A 74 -25.23 22.86 -25.94
C THR A 74 -25.77 21.45 -25.65
N LEU A 75 -25.86 20.61 -26.68
CA LEU A 75 -26.15 19.17 -26.54
C LEU A 75 -24.87 18.34 -26.44
N ASN A 76 -23.72 18.97 -26.20
CA ASN A 76 -22.46 18.25 -26.04
C ASN A 76 -22.51 17.28 -24.86
N SER A 77 -21.73 16.21 -24.96
CA SER A 77 -21.56 15.25 -23.86
C SER A 77 -20.85 15.93 -22.69
N VAL A 78 -21.10 15.46 -21.46
CA VAL A 78 -20.44 15.96 -20.25
C VAL A 78 -19.82 14.85 -19.41
N ASP A 79 -18.64 15.08 -18.87
CA ASP A 79 -17.93 14.20 -17.95
C ASP A 79 -18.25 14.56 -16.49
N ALA A 80 -18.68 13.56 -15.71
CA ALA A 80 -18.96 13.65 -14.28
C ALA A 80 -18.59 12.31 -13.61
N PRO A 81 -17.30 11.96 -13.52
CA PRO A 81 -16.88 10.66 -12.98
C PRO A 81 -17.23 10.54 -11.50
N LEU A 82 -18.11 9.60 -11.16
CA LEU A 82 -18.58 9.43 -9.78
C LEU A 82 -17.65 8.50 -8.99
N MET A 83 -17.21 8.95 -7.82
CA MET A 83 -16.42 8.13 -6.88
C MET A 83 -17.19 6.89 -6.39
N ALA A 84 -18.50 7.04 -6.18
CA ALA A 84 -19.40 5.95 -5.81
C ALA A 84 -19.76 5.04 -7.01
N GLN A 85 -19.29 5.38 -8.22
CA GLN A 85 -19.61 4.79 -9.52
C GLN A 85 -21.10 4.87 -9.95
N ALA A 86 -22.05 4.89 -9.02
CA ALA A 86 -23.48 5.05 -9.31
C ALA A 86 -24.09 6.21 -8.49
N PRO A 87 -25.14 6.88 -9.03
CA PRO A 87 -25.85 7.93 -8.31
C PRO A 87 -26.82 7.37 -7.25
N LEU A 88 -27.39 8.24 -6.42
CA LEU A 88 -28.52 7.88 -5.54
C LEU A 88 -29.76 7.54 -6.38
N ASP A 89 -30.05 8.41 -7.33
CA ASP A 89 -31.12 8.24 -8.31
C ASP A 89 -30.76 8.94 -9.63
N LEU A 90 -31.38 8.46 -10.71
CA LEU A 90 -31.24 8.99 -12.07
C LEU A 90 -32.63 9.11 -12.70
N SER A 91 -32.92 10.30 -13.22
CA SER A 91 -34.12 10.63 -13.99
C SER A 91 -33.71 11.10 -15.38
N VAL A 92 -34.29 10.50 -16.41
CA VAL A 92 -34.01 10.81 -17.80
C VAL A 92 -35.34 10.92 -18.54
N ASP A 93 -35.60 12.07 -19.14
CA ASP A 93 -36.73 12.36 -20.01
C ASP A 93 -36.20 12.66 -21.40
N LEU A 94 -36.42 11.73 -22.33
CA LEU A 94 -35.91 11.79 -23.70
C LEU A 94 -37.05 11.92 -24.71
N PRO A 95 -37.22 13.08 -25.36
CA PRO A 95 -38.16 13.22 -26.47
C PRO A 95 -37.77 12.29 -27.62
N LEU A 96 -38.69 11.41 -28.04
CA LEU A 96 -38.44 10.47 -29.13
C LEU A 96 -38.27 11.15 -30.50
N SER A 97 -38.64 12.43 -30.62
CA SER A 97 -38.37 13.28 -31.78
C SER A 97 -36.88 13.46 -32.05
N LEU A 98 -36.02 13.41 -31.02
CA LEU A 98 -34.57 13.56 -31.16
C LEU A 98 -33.90 12.42 -31.92
N THR A 99 -34.60 11.29 -32.10
CA THR A 99 -34.10 10.19 -32.95
C THR A 99 -33.92 10.60 -34.42
N ASP A 100 -34.65 11.63 -34.88
CA ASP A 100 -34.49 12.17 -36.24
C ASP A 100 -33.22 13.02 -36.43
N GLU A 101 -32.58 13.45 -35.32
CA GLU A 101 -31.33 14.20 -35.35
C GLU A 101 -30.10 13.28 -35.43
N LEU A 102 -30.27 11.98 -35.21
CA LEU A 102 -29.23 10.97 -35.39
C LEU A 102 -29.10 10.60 -36.87
N SER A 103 -27.92 10.81 -37.45
CA SER A 103 -27.60 10.31 -38.80
C SER A 103 -27.51 8.78 -38.85
N ASP A 104 -27.53 8.16 -40.04
CA ASP A 104 -27.40 6.70 -40.22
C ASP A 104 -26.15 6.05 -39.57
N LYS A 105 -25.13 6.84 -39.21
CA LYS A 105 -23.90 6.38 -38.54
C LYS A 105 -23.91 6.60 -37.03
N ARG A 106 -24.86 7.38 -36.52
CA ARG A 106 -25.02 7.74 -35.11
C ARG A 106 -26.12 6.89 -34.51
N THR A 107 -25.85 6.32 -33.35
CA THR A 107 -26.73 5.29 -32.79
C THR A 107 -27.04 5.53 -31.33
N THR A 108 -26.25 6.33 -30.63
CA THR A 108 -26.42 6.57 -29.20
C THR A 108 -27.20 7.86 -28.99
N LEU A 109 -28.46 7.75 -28.54
CA LEU A 109 -29.24 8.92 -28.15
C LEU A 109 -28.78 9.44 -26.78
N LEU A 110 -28.56 8.52 -25.84
CA LEU A 110 -28.02 8.82 -24.51
C LEU A 110 -27.27 7.61 -23.96
N SER A 111 -26.18 7.86 -23.23
CA SER A 111 -25.41 6.85 -22.52
C SER A 111 -24.81 7.43 -21.24
N THR A 112 -24.68 6.65 -20.18
CA THR A 112 -24.05 7.08 -18.91
C THR A 112 -22.54 6.78 -18.84
N ILE A 113 -22.03 6.07 -19.85
CA ILE A 113 -20.62 5.71 -20.07
C ILE A 113 -20.30 5.99 -21.55
N PRO A 114 -19.06 6.37 -21.93
CA PRO A 114 -18.74 6.53 -23.34
C PRO A 114 -19.05 5.24 -24.14
N PRO A 115 -19.76 5.32 -25.27
CA PRO A 115 -20.09 4.14 -26.09
C PRO A 115 -18.87 3.40 -26.66
N THR A 116 -17.69 4.03 -26.62
CA THR A 116 -16.40 3.49 -27.06
C THR A 116 -15.57 2.89 -25.92
N ALA A 117 -16.03 2.98 -24.66
CA ALA A 117 -15.36 2.35 -23.52
C ALA A 117 -15.39 0.81 -23.62
N ASP A 118 -14.58 0.11 -22.82
CA ASP A 118 -14.67 -1.35 -22.74
C ASP A 118 -15.99 -1.79 -22.09
N LYS A 119 -16.74 -2.67 -22.76
CA LYS A 119 -18.02 -3.25 -22.31
C LYS A 119 -18.99 -2.21 -21.71
N PRO A 120 -19.37 -1.15 -22.43
CA PRO A 120 -20.16 -0.05 -21.89
C PRO A 120 -21.58 -0.50 -21.53
N THR A 121 -22.14 -1.47 -22.27
CA THR A 121 -23.45 -2.06 -22.00
C THR A 121 -23.50 -2.82 -20.68
N LYS A 122 -22.39 -3.44 -20.25
CA LYS A 122 -22.32 -4.28 -19.05
C LYS A 122 -22.52 -3.48 -17.75
N ARG A 123 -22.15 -2.20 -17.76
CA ARG A 123 -22.08 -1.38 -16.54
C ARG A 123 -23.02 -0.19 -16.54
N GLY A 124 -23.25 0.43 -17.71
CA GLY A 124 -24.01 1.66 -17.84
C GLY A 124 -25.48 1.47 -18.24
N LEU A 125 -26.13 2.61 -18.49
CA LEU A 125 -27.40 2.74 -19.19
C LEU A 125 -27.13 3.27 -20.60
N MET A 126 -27.73 2.66 -21.61
CA MET A 126 -27.64 3.12 -23.00
C MET A 126 -29.01 3.13 -23.67
N VAL A 127 -29.34 4.24 -24.31
CA VAL A 127 -30.50 4.40 -25.20
C VAL A 127 -29.98 4.48 -26.63
N ARG A 128 -30.23 3.44 -27.42
CA ARG A 128 -29.72 3.33 -28.78
C ARG A 128 -30.86 3.39 -29.79
N SER A 129 -30.72 4.19 -30.83
CA SER A 129 -31.64 4.24 -31.96
C SER A 129 -30.89 3.87 -33.24
N GLY A 130 -31.46 2.97 -34.04
CA GLY A 130 -30.85 2.48 -35.27
C GLY A 130 -31.87 2.14 -36.35
N LYS A 131 -31.46 1.39 -37.36
CA LYS A 131 -32.32 1.05 -38.51
C LYS A 131 -33.54 0.18 -38.14
N ASP A 132 -33.38 -0.64 -37.11
CA ASP A 132 -34.36 -1.64 -36.71
C ASP A 132 -35.32 -1.14 -35.62
N GLY A 133 -35.00 -0.03 -34.95
CA GLY A 133 -35.80 0.47 -33.83
C GLY A 133 -35.00 1.26 -32.79
N LEU A 134 -35.51 1.25 -31.55
CA LEU A 134 -34.85 1.84 -30.37
C LEU A 134 -34.77 0.81 -29.25
N ASP A 135 -33.61 0.72 -28.60
CA ASP A 135 -33.36 -0.16 -27.44
C ASP A 135 -32.92 0.65 -26.22
N VAL A 136 -33.46 0.30 -25.06
CA VAL A 136 -33.00 0.76 -23.74
C VAL A 136 -32.31 -0.40 -23.04
N ILE A 137 -31.02 -0.24 -22.79
CA ILE A 137 -30.14 -1.28 -22.23
C ILE A 137 -29.61 -0.81 -20.89
N LEU A 138 -29.72 -1.66 -19.88
CA LEU A 138 -29.23 -1.44 -18.53
C LEU A 138 -28.43 -2.68 -18.12
N ARG A 139 -27.12 -2.54 -17.92
CA ARG A 139 -26.24 -3.62 -17.44
C ARG A 139 -26.43 -4.95 -18.20
N ASP A 140 -26.21 -4.90 -19.52
CA ASP A 140 -26.40 -5.97 -20.51
C ASP A 140 -27.84 -6.51 -20.67
N SER A 141 -28.80 -5.97 -19.94
CA SER A 141 -30.20 -6.35 -20.05
C SER A 141 -30.99 -5.33 -20.90
N VAL A 142 -31.66 -5.80 -21.94
CA VAL A 142 -32.60 -4.97 -22.72
C VAL A 142 -33.89 -4.82 -21.92
N VAL A 143 -34.13 -3.61 -21.39
CA VAL A 143 -35.30 -3.31 -20.54
C VAL A 143 -36.53 -2.99 -21.39
N MET A 144 -36.32 -2.27 -22.50
CA MET A 144 -37.36 -1.94 -23.45
C MET A 144 -36.77 -1.91 -24.86
N SER A 145 -37.54 -2.39 -25.85
CA SER A 145 -37.22 -2.28 -27.27
C SER A 145 -38.48 -1.86 -28.02
N LEU A 146 -38.34 -0.95 -28.97
CA LEU A 146 -39.39 -0.47 -29.86
C LEU A 146 -39.01 -0.81 -31.28
N ASP A 147 -39.91 -1.48 -32.01
CA ASP A 147 -39.69 -1.67 -33.44
C ASP A 147 -39.83 -0.34 -34.21
N LYS A 148 -39.43 -0.33 -35.49
CA LYS A 148 -39.52 0.86 -36.34
C LYS A 148 -40.93 1.48 -36.42
N LYS A 149 -42.00 0.68 -36.40
CA LYS A 149 -43.39 1.18 -36.49
C LYS A 149 -43.85 1.76 -35.15
N GLU A 150 -43.48 1.11 -34.05
CA GLU A 150 -43.76 1.57 -32.69
C GLU A 150 -43.02 2.87 -32.39
N LEU A 151 -41.74 2.97 -32.75
CA LEU A 151 -40.97 4.21 -32.64
C LEU A 151 -41.63 5.33 -33.46
N ALA A 152 -41.97 5.08 -34.73
CA ALA A 152 -42.62 6.07 -35.59
C ALA A 152 -43.97 6.55 -35.03
N SER A 153 -44.76 5.64 -34.41
CA SER A 153 -46.07 5.95 -33.84
C SER A 153 -45.99 6.74 -32.53
N ASN A 154 -44.85 6.69 -31.85
CA ASN A 154 -44.64 7.35 -30.56
C ASN A 154 -43.65 8.53 -30.62
N LYS A 155 -43.25 8.99 -31.81
CA LYS A 155 -42.29 10.10 -32.00
C LYS A 155 -42.59 11.38 -31.22
N GLY A 156 -43.87 11.73 -31.05
CA GLY A 156 -44.28 12.93 -30.31
C GLY A 156 -44.36 12.75 -28.80
N LYS A 157 -43.74 11.71 -28.25
CA LYS A 157 -43.79 11.35 -26.82
C LYS A 157 -42.39 11.32 -26.21
N ILE A 158 -42.37 11.26 -24.88
CA ILE A 158 -41.17 11.23 -24.06
C ILE A 158 -40.94 9.80 -23.57
N LEU A 159 -39.70 9.34 -23.66
CA LEU A 159 -39.19 8.15 -22.99
C LEU A 159 -38.69 8.56 -21.61
N GLU A 160 -39.41 8.13 -20.58
CA GLU A 160 -39.09 8.39 -19.17
C GLU A 160 -38.33 7.19 -18.61
N ILE A 161 -37.15 7.43 -18.06
CA ILE A 161 -36.37 6.45 -17.29
C ILE A 161 -36.21 6.98 -15.87
N ARG A 162 -36.53 6.17 -14.87
CA ARG A 162 -36.30 6.49 -13.45
C ARG A 162 -35.58 5.32 -12.81
N SER A 163 -34.42 5.55 -12.22
CA SER A 163 -33.60 4.51 -11.58
C SER A 163 -33.24 4.93 -10.17
N ASN A 164 -33.48 4.06 -9.19
CA ASN A 164 -33.14 4.26 -7.78
C ASN A 164 -32.73 2.93 -7.12
N GLU A 165 -32.48 2.91 -5.81
CA GLU A 165 -32.03 1.69 -5.11
C GLU A 165 -33.06 0.54 -5.04
N HIS A 166 -34.31 0.77 -5.45
CA HIS A 166 -35.38 -0.24 -5.39
C HIS A 166 -35.74 -0.80 -6.75
N GLU A 167 -35.77 0.04 -7.78
CA GLU A 167 -36.15 -0.37 -9.13
C GLU A 167 -35.65 0.61 -10.19
N THR A 168 -35.61 0.13 -11.43
CA THR A 168 -35.50 0.98 -12.63
C THR A 168 -36.73 0.82 -13.49
N THR A 169 -37.43 1.92 -13.77
CA THR A 169 -38.61 1.97 -14.63
C THR A 169 -38.29 2.66 -15.94
N VAL A 170 -38.82 2.13 -17.03
CA VAL A 170 -38.76 2.71 -18.38
C VAL A 170 -40.20 2.82 -18.88
N ASN A 171 -40.67 4.02 -19.18
CA ASN A 171 -42.06 4.29 -19.48
C ASN A 171 -42.19 5.24 -20.68
N ILE A 172 -43.22 5.03 -21.50
CA ILE A 172 -43.65 5.99 -22.52
C ILE A 172 -45.13 6.24 -22.31
N ASP A 173 -45.49 7.42 -21.78
CA ASP A 173 -46.86 7.67 -21.37
C ASP A 173 -47.87 7.57 -22.53
N GLY A 174 -48.99 6.90 -22.26
CA GLY A 174 -50.05 6.63 -23.24
C GLY A 174 -49.62 5.79 -24.45
N ALA A 175 -48.41 5.22 -24.50
CA ALA A 175 -47.94 4.37 -25.59
C ALA A 175 -48.29 2.90 -25.34
N LYS A 176 -48.58 2.18 -26.44
CA LYS A 176 -48.91 0.76 -26.42
C LYS A 176 -48.12 0.00 -27.47
N ASN A 177 -47.75 -1.24 -27.15
CA ASN A 177 -47.09 -2.15 -28.08
C ASN A 177 -48.10 -2.71 -29.11
N SER A 178 -47.60 -3.49 -30.07
CA SER A 178 -48.42 -4.18 -31.08
C SER A 178 -49.53 -5.06 -30.51
N ASP A 179 -49.38 -5.55 -29.28
CA ASP A 179 -50.33 -6.42 -28.57
C ASP A 179 -51.34 -5.62 -27.71
N GLY A 180 -51.24 -4.29 -27.70
CA GLY A 180 -52.16 -3.38 -26.99
C GLY A 180 -51.85 -3.19 -25.50
N GLU A 181 -50.72 -3.72 -25.02
CA GLU A 181 -50.18 -3.53 -23.68
C GLU A 181 -49.45 -2.19 -23.57
N LYS A 182 -49.36 -1.62 -22.36
CA LYS A 182 -48.65 -0.35 -22.16
C LYS A 182 -47.14 -0.55 -22.35
N LEU A 183 -46.49 0.41 -23.00
CA LEU A 183 -45.03 0.45 -23.11
C LEU A 183 -44.41 0.97 -21.81
N THR A 184 -44.42 0.10 -20.80
CA THR A 184 -43.81 0.31 -19.49
C THR A 184 -43.08 -0.97 -19.08
N ALA A 185 -41.82 -0.84 -18.68
CA ALA A 185 -41.00 -1.91 -18.16
C ALA A 185 -40.46 -1.52 -16.79
N THR A 186 -40.30 -2.50 -15.90
CA THR A 186 -39.76 -2.28 -14.56
C THR A 186 -38.84 -3.42 -14.18
N THR A 187 -37.62 -3.08 -13.82
CA THR A 187 -36.62 -3.99 -13.29
C THR A 187 -36.54 -3.79 -11.79
N HIS A 188 -37.05 -4.74 -11.01
CA HIS A 188 -37.02 -4.68 -9.55
C HIS A 188 -35.65 -5.12 -9.01
N GLY A 189 -35.11 -4.37 -8.04
CA GLY A 189 -33.77 -4.53 -7.50
C GLY A 189 -32.88 -3.33 -7.81
N ASP A 190 -31.70 -3.29 -7.19
CA ASP A 190 -30.73 -2.21 -7.37
C ASP A 190 -29.89 -2.45 -8.63
N TYR A 191 -30.42 -2.00 -9.78
CA TYR A 191 -29.75 -2.07 -11.09
C TYR A 191 -29.29 -0.69 -11.57
N ARG A 192 -29.05 0.25 -10.64
CA ARG A 192 -28.59 1.60 -11.00
C ARG A 192 -27.36 1.52 -11.91
N PRO A 193 -27.34 2.31 -12.99
CA PRO A 193 -26.22 2.28 -13.92
C PRO A 193 -24.98 2.89 -13.27
N GLN A 194 -23.81 2.41 -13.69
CA GLN A 194 -22.60 3.19 -13.50
C GLN A 194 -22.71 4.48 -14.34
N VAL A 195 -22.35 5.60 -13.73
CA VAL A 195 -22.34 6.92 -14.36
C VAL A 195 -20.95 7.52 -14.27
N THR A 196 -20.43 7.89 -15.44
CA THR A 196 -19.18 8.63 -15.56
C THR A 196 -19.37 10.00 -16.23
N GLY A 197 -20.60 10.27 -16.69
CA GLY A 197 -20.98 11.41 -17.48
C GLY A 197 -22.30 11.15 -18.21
N ILE A 198 -22.73 12.10 -19.04
CA ILE A 198 -23.85 11.94 -19.98
C ILE A 198 -23.31 12.09 -21.39
N TYR A 199 -23.41 11.02 -22.19
CA TYR A 199 -22.83 10.94 -23.52
C TYR A 199 -23.90 10.76 -24.58
N THR A 200 -23.72 11.43 -25.71
CA THR A 200 -24.67 11.40 -26.83
C THR A 200 -23.96 11.53 -28.17
N ASP A 201 -24.55 10.93 -29.21
CA ASP A 201 -24.17 11.18 -30.61
C ASP A 201 -24.96 12.37 -31.22
N LEU A 202 -25.82 13.06 -30.46
CA LEU A 202 -26.51 14.26 -30.94
C LEU A 202 -25.49 15.35 -31.35
N PRO A 203 -25.77 16.15 -32.40
CA PRO A 203 -24.89 17.27 -32.77
C PRO A 203 -24.75 18.24 -31.59
N ALA A 204 -23.50 18.56 -31.20
CA ALA A 204 -23.24 19.49 -30.09
C ALA A 204 -23.87 20.87 -30.34
N ASP A 205 -23.93 21.31 -31.60
CA ASP A 205 -24.54 22.57 -32.06
C ASP A 205 -26.04 22.45 -32.38
N GLY A 206 -26.70 21.39 -31.91
CA GLY A 206 -28.15 21.20 -32.06
C GLY A 206 -28.99 22.25 -31.34
N ASP A 207 -30.29 22.32 -31.68
CA ASP A 207 -31.23 23.30 -31.11
C ASP A 207 -31.67 22.89 -29.69
N VAL A 208 -30.86 23.27 -28.69
CA VAL A 208 -31.09 22.94 -27.27
C VAL A 208 -32.40 23.51 -26.77
N ALA A 209 -32.75 24.74 -27.16
CA ALA A 209 -33.98 25.39 -26.72
C ALA A 209 -35.21 24.60 -27.18
N LYS A 210 -35.17 24.09 -28.42
CA LYS A 210 -36.20 23.19 -28.93
C LYS A 210 -36.18 21.84 -28.21
N ALA A 211 -35.01 21.21 -28.01
CA ALA A 211 -34.92 19.92 -27.33
C ALA A 211 -35.49 19.97 -25.90
N VAL A 212 -35.16 21.01 -25.14
CA VAL A 212 -35.70 21.25 -23.78
C VAL A 212 -37.20 21.57 -23.84
N ALA A 213 -37.66 22.37 -24.82
CA ALA A 213 -39.08 22.64 -25.01
C ALA A 213 -39.90 21.38 -25.38
N ASP A 214 -39.28 20.44 -26.09
CA ASP A 214 -39.85 19.13 -26.42
C ASP A 214 -39.82 18.15 -25.23
N GLY A 215 -39.15 18.52 -24.12
CA GLY A 215 -39.13 17.80 -22.85
C GLY A 215 -37.84 17.07 -22.51
N LEU A 216 -36.70 17.45 -23.13
CA LEU A 216 -35.39 16.89 -22.79
C LEU A 216 -34.93 17.36 -21.40
N ASP A 217 -34.80 16.43 -20.47
CA ASP A 217 -34.26 16.67 -19.13
C ASP A 217 -33.56 15.42 -18.60
N VAL A 218 -32.34 15.58 -18.11
CA VAL A 218 -31.59 14.52 -17.43
C VAL A 218 -31.13 15.07 -16.10
N HIS A 219 -31.53 14.42 -15.02
CA HIS A 219 -31.17 14.83 -13.67
C HIS A 219 -30.71 13.63 -12.84
N MET A 220 -29.62 13.78 -12.10
CA MET A 220 -29.16 12.77 -11.15
C MET A 220 -28.74 13.39 -9.82
N ASN A 221 -29.09 12.72 -8.72
CA ASN A 221 -28.56 13.03 -7.40
C ASN A 221 -27.31 12.18 -7.14
N ILE A 222 -26.17 12.82 -6.94
CA ILE A 222 -24.89 12.14 -6.70
C ILE A 222 -24.86 11.60 -5.26
N ASP A 223 -24.24 10.45 -5.08
CA ASP A 223 -24.00 9.90 -3.74
C ASP A 223 -22.82 10.59 -3.04
N SER A 224 -23.11 11.72 -2.40
CA SER A 224 -22.13 12.50 -1.62
C SER A 224 -22.20 12.23 -0.11
N ARG A 225 -22.79 11.09 0.32
CA ARG A 225 -23.16 10.80 1.72
C ARG A 225 -22.05 10.98 2.77
N TYR A 226 -20.78 10.86 2.36
CA TYR A 226 -19.60 10.97 3.23
C TYR A 226 -19.05 12.39 3.36
N THR A 227 -19.41 13.27 2.42
CA THR A 227 -18.98 14.68 2.41
C THR A 227 -19.86 15.45 3.38
N SER A 228 -19.38 15.59 4.62
CA SER A 228 -20.14 16.24 5.68
C SER A 228 -19.24 16.91 6.71
N HIS A 229 -19.77 17.93 7.38
CA HIS A 229 -19.11 18.59 8.50
C HIS A 229 -20.03 18.65 9.74
N PRO A 230 -19.46 18.74 10.96
CA PRO A 230 -20.22 18.73 12.19
C PRO A 230 -21.07 19.99 12.34
N THR A 231 -22.31 19.85 12.80
CA THR A 231 -23.09 21.02 13.24
C THR A 231 -22.48 21.67 14.48
N VAL A 232 -22.86 22.93 14.76
CA VAL A 232 -22.44 23.65 16.00
C VAL A 232 -22.76 22.84 17.26
N VAL A 233 -23.92 22.17 17.31
CA VAL A 233 -24.31 21.31 18.45
C VAL A 233 -23.35 20.13 18.60
N LYS A 234 -22.99 19.48 17.49
CA LYS A 234 -22.03 18.37 17.49
C LYS A 234 -20.66 18.82 18.02
N TYR A 235 -20.16 19.98 17.57
CA TYR A 235 -18.93 20.57 18.11
C TYR A 235 -18.99 20.85 19.61
N ILE A 236 -20.07 21.48 20.09
CA ILE A 236 -20.23 21.80 21.52
C ILE A 236 -20.17 20.52 22.36
N VAL A 237 -20.89 19.46 21.95
CA VAL A 237 -20.92 18.20 22.68
C VAL A 237 -19.54 17.53 22.71
N MET A 238 -18.81 17.51 21.59
CA MET A 238 -17.47 16.94 21.53
C MET A 238 -16.49 17.68 22.45
N TYR A 239 -16.43 19.02 22.35
CA TYR A 239 -15.52 19.83 23.16
C TYR A 239 -15.89 19.81 24.65
N LEU A 240 -17.19 19.85 24.98
CA LEU A 240 -17.66 19.71 26.36
C LEU A 240 -17.26 18.34 26.93
N GLY A 241 -17.45 17.27 26.16
CA GLY A 241 -17.02 15.91 26.55
C GLY A 241 -15.54 15.85 26.88
N LEU A 242 -14.68 16.44 26.03
CA LEU A 242 -13.22 16.49 26.25
C LEU A 242 -12.86 17.28 27.51
N LEU A 243 -13.46 18.46 27.73
CA LEU A 243 -13.24 19.28 28.91
C LEU A 243 -13.68 18.56 30.21
N LEU A 244 -14.84 17.90 30.18
CA LEU A 244 -15.34 17.12 31.32
C LEU A 244 -14.49 15.88 31.60
N THR A 245 -13.96 15.24 30.56
CA THR A 245 -13.00 14.14 30.70
C THR A 245 -11.75 14.61 31.42
N LEU A 246 -11.16 15.74 30.98
CA LEU A 246 -9.99 16.33 31.64
C LEU A 246 -10.29 16.67 33.10
N ALA A 247 -11.44 17.29 33.39
CA ALA A 247 -11.88 17.60 34.75
C ALA A 247 -12.02 16.34 35.62
N SER A 248 -12.57 15.26 35.06
CA SER A 248 -12.72 13.96 35.76
C SER A 248 -11.37 13.31 36.07
N LEU A 249 -10.40 13.39 35.16
CA LEU A 249 -9.05 12.87 35.36
C LEU A 249 -8.28 13.70 36.41
N VAL A 250 -8.44 15.02 36.40
CA VAL A 250 -7.87 15.89 37.44
C VAL A 250 -8.47 15.58 38.82
N ALA A 251 -9.78 15.31 38.89
CA ALA A 251 -10.43 14.87 40.12
C ALA A 251 -9.91 13.50 40.59
N LEU A 252 -9.73 12.55 39.67
CA LEU A 252 -9.11 11.24 39.96
C LEU A 252 -7.69 11.39 40.49
N ALA A 253 -6.89 12.29 39.92
CA ALA A 253 -5.53 12.60 40.36
C ALA A 253 -5.48 13.12 41.80
N ARG A 254 -6.52 13.87 42.23
CA ARG A 254 -6.66 14.33 43.61
C ARG A 254 -7.09 13.19 44.55
N ILE A 255 -8.01 12.33 44.11
CA ILE A 255 -8.47 11.15 44.85
C ILE A 255 -7.33 10.13 45.07
N ASP A 256 -6.39 10.05 44.12
CA ASP A 256 -5.17 9.23 44.21
C ASP A 256 -4.17 9.63 45.30
N ARG A 257 -4.39 10.77 45.99
CA ARG A 257 -3.54 11.22 47.10
C ARG A 257 -3.95 10.67 48.47
N ILE A 258 -4.91 9.75 48.52
CA ILE A 258 -5.41 9.16 49.78
C ILE A 258 -4.36 8.34 50.54
N ASP A 259 -3.27 7.95 49.87
CA ASP A 259 -2.12 7.28 50.49
C ASP A 259 -1.15 8.26 51.20
N GLY A 260 -1.40 9.58 51.13
CA GLY A 260 -0.54 10.63 51.68
C GLY A 260 0.86 10.68 51.06
N SER A 261 1.15 9.86 50.06
CA SER A 261 2.50 9.62 49.58
C SER A 261 2.92 10.72 48.58
N PRO A 262 4.17 11.19 48.63
CA PRO A 262 4.66 12.20 47.69
C PRO A 262 4.58 11.70 46.25
N PHE A 263 4.60 12.64 45.29
CA PHE A 263 4.61 12.29 43.88
C PHE A 263 5.85 11.44 43.53
N THR A 264 5.63 10.21 43.08
CA THR A 264 6.69 9.36 42.55
C THR A 264 7.03 9.86 41.15
N PRO A 265 8.25 10.35 40.88
CA PRO A 265 8.61 10.85 39.55
C PRO A 265 8.48 9.77 38.47
N LEU A 266 8.24 10.18 37.21
CA LEU A 266 8.16 9.22 36.09
C LEU A 266 9.48 8.50 35.88
N PHE A 267 10.57 9.25 36.05
CA PHE A 267 11.94 8.80 35.81
C PHE A 267 12.75 8.84 37.10
N LYS A 268 13.70 7.91 37.23
CA LYS A 268 14.74 8.00 38.26
C LYS A 268 15.69 9.16 37.94
N ARG A 269 16.31 9.76 38.96
CA ARG A 269 17.34 10.80 38.76
C ARG A 269 18.45 10.27 37.85
N GLY A 270 18.79 11.01 36.80
CA GLY A 270 19.82 10.64 35.83
C GLY A 270 19.37 9.68 34.71
N ALA A 271 18.10 9.27 34.66
CA ALA A 271 17.60 8.36 33.60
C ALA A 271 17.69 8.94 32.18
N LEU A 272 17.69 10.27 32.05
CA LEU A 272 17.83 10.98 30.77
C LEU A 272 19.27 11.04 30.25
N LYS A 273 20.27 10.56 31.01
CA LYS A 273 21.64 10.53 30.52
C LYS A 273 21.76 9.47 29.40
N PRO A 274 22.23 9.84 28.19
CA PRO A 274 22.43 8.88 27.11
C PRO A 274 23.57 7.94 27.46
N THR A 275 23.37 6.65 27.21
CA THR A 275 24.42 5.63 27.30
C THR A 275 25.01 5.38 25.91
N PRO A 276 26.21 4.76 25.80
CA PRO A 276 26.77 4.40 24.51
C PRO A 276 25.85 3.52 23.65
N LEU A 277 25.06 2.65 24.28
CA LEU A 277 24.08 1.83 23.57
C LEU A 277 22.92 2.66 23.04
N ASP A 278 22.45 3.68 23.79
CA ASP A 278 21.41 4.59 23.30
C ASP A 278 21.89 5.37 22.08
N ILE A 279 23.15 5.82 22.10
CA ILE A 279 23.76 6.50 20.96
C ILE A 279 23.86 5.55 19.76
N LEU A 280 24.28 4.29 19.98
CA LEU A 280 24.37 3.31 18.89
C LEU A 280 22.99 3.02 18.26
N VAL A 281 21.99 2.69 19.08
CA VAL A 281 20.62 2.40 18.60
C VAL A 281 20.04 3.63 17.89
N GLY A 282 20.17 4.81 18.49
CA GLY A 282 19.72 6.06 17.88
C GLY A 282 20.43 6.36 16.56
N THR A 283 21.74 6.13 16.49
CA THR A 283 22.52 6.33 15.24
C THR A 283 22.05 5.37 14.14
N ILE A 284 21.84 4.09 14.46
CA ILE A 284 21.34 3.12 13.47
C ILE A 284 19.96 3.54 12.97
N LEU A 285 19.04 3.93 13.87
CA LEU A 285 17.71 4.38 13.49
C LEU A 285 17.73 5.65 12.63
N VAL A 286 18.58 6.63 12.98
CA VAL A 286 18.73 7.85 12.18
C VAL A 286 19.34 7.55 10.81
N VAL A 287 20.40 6.75 10.74
CA VAL A 287 20.98 6.33 9.45
C VAL A 287 19.93 5.60 8.61
N TRP A 288 19.16 4.71 9.22
CA TRP A 288 18.10 3.97 8.55
C TRP A 288 16.94 4.87 8.07
N HIS A 289 16.66 5.99 8.74
CA HIS A 289 15.69 6.97 8.26
C HIS A 289 16.06 7.53 6.88
N PHE A 290 17.36 7.66 6.60
CA PHE A 290 17.87 8.13 5.31
C PHE A 290 17.98 7.03 4.26
N ILE A 291 18.55 5.87 4.61
CA ILE A 291 18.90 4.83 3.62
C ILE A 291 17.97 3.62 3.62
N GLY A 292 17.11 3.50 4.64
CA GLY A 292 16.26 2.34 4.89
C GLY A 292 15.08 2.27 3.93
N GLY A 293 14.66 1.04 3.64
CA GLY A 293 13.56 0.76 2.73
C GLY A 293 12.21 1.30 3.23
N ASN A 294 11.36 1.67 2.29
CA ASN A 294 9.98 2.06 2.50
C ASN A 294 9.07 0.84 2.71
N THR A 295 7.85 1.09 3.21
CA THR A 295 6.83 0.03 3.34
C THR A 295 5.88 0.05 2.14
N SER A 296 5.13 -1.03 1.94
CA SER A 296 4.22 -1.21 0.78
C SER A 296 3.19 -0.09 0.67
N ASP A 297 2.57 0.29 1.80
CA ASP A 297 1.40 1.16 1.81
C ASP A 297 1.78 2.64 2.01
N ASP A 298 3.07 2.98 1.89
CA ASP A 298 3.53 4.36 2.06
C ASP A 298 2.83 5.28 1.05
N GLY A 299 2.73 4.86 -0.22
CA GLY A 299 2.01 5.62 -1.24
C GLY A 299 0.50 5.67 -1.00
N TYR A 300 -0.08 4.56 -0.56
CA TYR A 300 -1.51 4.44 -0.23
C TYR A 300 -1.95 5.49 0.80
N ILE A 301 -1.27 5.53 1.96
CA ILE A 301 -1.58 6.43 3.07
C ILE A 301 -1.22 7.87 2.73
N PHE A 302 -0.13 8.07 1.99
CA PHE A 302 0.30 9.38 1.54
C PHE A 302 -0.74 10.06 0.65
N THR A 303 -1.28 9.36 -0.36
CA THR A 303 -2.29 9.92 -1.26
C THR A 303 -3.59 10.25 -0.51
N MET A 304 -4.09 9.35 0.34
CA MET A 304 -5.28 9.62 1.15
C MET A 304 -5.11 10.89 2.02
N ALA A 305 -3.95 11.05 2.65
CA ALA A 305 -3.65 12.23 3.47
C ALA A 305 -3.53 13.52 2.66
N ARG A 306 -3.12 13.45 1.38
CA ARG A 306 -3.04 14.62 0.48
C ARG A 306 -4.41 15.07 0.01
N VAL A 307 -5.25 14.14 -0.41
CA VAL A 307 -6.56 14.42 -1.03
C VAL A 307 -7.64 14.74 0.01
N SER A 308 -7.44 14.36 1.28
CA SER A 308 -8.46 14.50 2.33
C SER A 308 -8.93 15.93 2.60
N ASP A 309 -8.11 16.95 2.30
CA ASP A 309 -8.48 18.36 2.50
C ASP A 309 -9.53 18.80 1.47
N GLU A 310 -9.30 18.44 0.20
CA GLU A 310 -10.19 18.76 -0.92
C GLU A 310 -11.46 17.92 -0.89
N SER A 311 -11.38 16.64 -0.52
CA SER A 311 -12.57 15.78 -0.39
C SER A 311 -13.43 16.09 0.82
N GLY A 312 -12.89 16.81 1.80
CA GLY A 312 -13.57 17.15 3.05
C GLY A 312 -13.71 16.00 4.05
N TYR A 313 -13.14 14.81 3.76
CA TYR A 313 -13.10 13.67 4.68
C TYR A 313 -11.95 12.70 4.35
N MET A 314 -11.59 11.80 5.27
CA MET A 314 -10.54 10.79 5.04
C MET A 314 -11.07 9.62 4.18
N ALA A 315 -11.22 9.87 2.88
CA ALA A 315 -11.69 8.90 1.91
C ALA A 315 -10.67 7.79 1.65
N ASN A 316 -11.14 6.56 1.45
CA ASN A 316 -10.33 5.57 0.78
C ASN A 316 -10.25 5.90 -0.71
N TYR A 317 -9.08 6.34 -1.15
CA TYR A 317 -8.87 6.86 -2.50
C TYR A 317 -8.81 5.76 -3.58
N TYR A 318 -8.26 4.59 -3.24
CA TYR A 318 -7.92 3.56 -4.22
C TYR A 318 -8.94 2.42 -4.30
N ARG A 319 -9.83 2.26 -3.31
CA ARG A 319 -10.76 1.12 -3.23
C ARG A 319 -12.04 1.52 -2.46
N TRP A 320 -13.06 0.68 -2.54
CA TRP A 320 -14.29 0.76 -1.74
C TRP A 320 -15.13 2.01 -2.01
N PHE A 321 -15.19 2.47 -3.27
CA PHE A 321 -16.17 3.46 -3.73
C PHE A 321 -16.08 4.80 -2.96
N GLY A 322 -14.87 5.21 -2.57
CA GLY A 322 -14.64 6.42 -1.79
C GLY A 322 -15.11 6.36 -0.32
N ALA A 323 -15.41 5.17 0.22
CA ALA A 323 -15.84 5.02 1.61
C ALA A 323 -14.76 5.47 2.61
N PRO A 324 -15.12 6.16 3.72
CA PRO A 324 -14.17 6.69 4.68
C PRO A 324 -13.41 5.59 5.43
N GLU A 325 -12.18 5.90 5.88
CA GLU A 325 -11.37 5.01 6.75
C GLU A 325 -11.97 4.79 8.14
N SER A 326 -12.93 5.62 8.56
CA SER A 326 -13.65 5.45 9.81
C SER A 326 -14.31 4.06 9.88
N PRO A 327 -14.12 3.30 10.99
CA PRO A 327 -13.77 3.81 12.31
C PRO A 327 -12.28 3.86 12.67
N PHE A 328 -11.38 3.60 11.72
CA PHE A 328 -9.93 3.61 11.95
C PHE A 328 -9.27 4.82 11.28
N GLY A 329 -7.97 4.99 11.50
CA GLY A 329 -7.17 6.06 10.91
C GLY A 329 -7.05 7.31 11.79
N SER A 330 -8.11 7.71 12.49
CA SER A 330 -8.05 8.87 13.39
C SER A 330 -7.44 8.52 14.76
N PRO A 331 -6.54 9.36 15.33
CA PRO A 331 -6.07 10.65 14.82
C PRO A 331 -4.77 10.59 14.01
N TYR A 332 -4.30 9.39 13.64
CA TYR A 332 -2.98 9.23 13.03
C TYR A 332 -2.95 9.72 11.57
N TYR A 333 -3.93 9.38 10.73
CA TYR A 333 -4.02 9.89 9.37
C TYR A 333 -4.35 11.38 9.35
N ASP A 334 -5.12 11.88 10.32
CA ASP A 334 -5.37 13.31 10.51
C ASP A 334 -4.05 14.08 10.77
N LEU A 335 -3.15 13.50 11.58
CA LEU A 335 -1.81 14.06 11.77
C LEU A 335 -1.02 14.08 10.45
N LEU A 336 -1.08 13.02 9.65
CA LEU A 336 -0.39 12.97 8.36
C LEU A 336 -0.94 14.01 7.38
N SER A 337 -2.27 14.22 7.35
CA SER A 337 -2.90 15.27 6.54
C SER A 337 -2.39 16.66 6.92
N LEU A 338 -2.24 16.95 8.23
CA LEU A 338 -1.63 18.20 8.70
C LEU A 338 -0.14 18.31 8.31
N MET A 339 0.58 17.19 8.31
CA MET A 339 2.01 17.16 7.95
C MET A 339 2.24 17.41 6.46
N VAL A 340 1.37 16.89 5.58
CA VAL A 340 1.42 17.13 4.13
C VAL A 340 1.38 18.62 3.81
N LYS A 341 0.59 19.42 4.54
CA LYS A 341 0.50 20.88 4.38
C LYS A 341 1.83 21.61 4.63
N VAL A 342 2.76 20.97 5.35
CA VAL A 342 4.11 21.51 5.61
C VAL A 342 5.10 21.04 4.54
N SER A 343 5.15 19.74 4.27
CA SER A 343 6.02 19.15 3.27
C SER A 343 5.55 17.75 2.89
N THR A 344 5.71 17.40 1.62
CA THR A 344 5.47 16.05 1.10
C THR A 344 6.73 15.18 1.05
N SER A 345 7.87 15.69 1.54
CA SER A 345 9.14 14.95 1.48
C SER A 345 9.11 13.67 2.32
N SER A 346 9.75 12.62 1.81
CA SER A 346 9.79 11.31 2.45
C SER A 346 10.39 11.34 3.88
N LEU A 347 11.42 12.16 4.10
CA LEU A 347 12.05 12.32 5.41
C LEU A 347 11.14 12.98 6.45
N TRP A 348 10.31 13.94 6.03
CA TRP A 348 9.37 14.63 6.90
C TRP A 348 8.20 13.72 7.26
N MET A 349 7.56 13.12 6.25
CA MET A 349 6.38 12.29 6.45
C MET A 349 6.64 11.06 7.33
N ARG A 350 7.86 10.49 7.28
CA ARG A 350 8.26 9.35 8.13
C ARG A 350 8.75 9.71 9.53
N LEU A 351 8.78 11.00 9.89
CA LEU A 351 9.27 11.45 11.20
C LEU A 351 8.52 10.84 12.39
N PRO A 352 7.18 10.66 12.37
CA PRO A 352 6.45 9.99 13.44
C PRO A 352 6.94 8.56 13.71
N ALA A 353 7.35 7.82 12.66
CA ALA A 353 7.92 6.49 12.79
C ALA A 353 9.28 6.54 13.50
N LEU A 354 10.19 7.43 13.08
CA LEU A 354 11.50 7.59 13.73
C LEU A 354 11.36 7.99 15.21
N LEU A 355 10.48 8.95 15.52
CA LEU A 355 10.23 9.39 16.89
C LEU A 355 9.66 8.24 17.73
N SER A 356 8.75 7.44 17.17
CA SER A 356 8.20 6.26 17.83
C SER A 356 9.30 5.24 18.14
N ALA A 357 10.24 5.02 17.22
CA ALA A 357 11.38 4.11 17.42
C ALA A 357 12.24 4.52 18.62
N LEU A 358 12.62 5.80 18.66
CA LEU A 358 13.46 6.36 19.72
C LEU A 358 12.74 6.32 21.07
N LEU A 359 11.45 6.65 21.10
CA LEU A 359 10.63 6.59 22.31
C LEU A 359 10.45 5.14 22.79
N VAL A 360 10.20 4.19 21.90
CA VAL A 360 10.10 2.76 22.24
C VAL A 360 11.41 2.28 22.86
N TRP A 361 12.56 2.57 22.26
CA TRP A 361 13.86 2.21 22.84
C TRP A 361 14.07 2.84 24.23
N PHE A 362 13.75 4.13 24.36
CA PHE A 362 13.87 4.85 25.62
C PHE A 362 12.98 4.23 26.72
N ILE A 363 11.74 3.89 26.38
CA ILE A 363 10.79 3.23 27.28
C ILE A 363 11.30 1.85 27.69
N ILE A 364 11.80 1.04 26.76
CA ILE A 364 12.34 -0.29 27.06
C ILE A 364 13.50 -0.18 28.03
N SER A 365 14.48 0.66 27.71
CA SER A 365 15.73 0.77 28.46
C SER A 365 15.57 1.47 29.82
N ARG A 366 14.61 2.39 29.98
CA ARG A 366 14.46 3.18 31.21
C ARG A 366 13.25 2.83 32.07
N MET A 367 12.21 2.23 31.48
CA MET A 367 10.96 1.96 32.18
C MET A 367 10.67 0.46 32.27
N VAL A 368 10.79 -0.28 31.17
CA VAL A 368 10.44 -1.71 31.14
C VAL A 368 11.49 -2.57 31.82
N ILE A 369 12.74 -2.57 31.35
CA ILE A 369 13.81 -3.41 31.93
C ILE A 369 13.99 -3.16 33.44
N PRO A 370 14.04 -1.90 33.93
CA PRO A 370 14.11 -1.64 35.36
C PRO A 370 12.86 -2.09 36.15
N ARG A 371 11.67 -2.08 35.54
CA ARG A 371 10.44 -2.57 36.17
C ARG A 371 10.44 -4.10 36.32
N LEU A 372 11.08 -4.81 35.38
CA LEU A 372 11.23 -6.26 35.44
C LEU A 372 12.15 -6.72 36.58
N GLY A 373 12.98 -5.86 37.16
CA GLY A 373 13.74 -6.14 38.37
C GLY A 373 15.13 -5.49 38.43
N GLU A 374 15.71 -5.40 39.61
CA GLU A 374 17.03 -4.77 39.80
C GLU A 374 18.17 -5.61 39.19
N LYS A 375 18.14 -6.94 39.37
CA LYS A 375 19.18 -7.84 38.85
C LYS A 375 19.24 -7.83 37.32
N ILE A 376 18.11 -7.86 36.62
CA ILE A 376 18.07 -7.74 35.15
C ILE A 376 18.55 -6.36 34.69
N ALA A 377 18.19 -5.28 35.40
CA ALA A 377 18.61 -3.92 35.06
C ALA A 377 20.12 -3.66 35.20
N GLN A 378 20.86 -4.48 35.95
CA GLN A 378 22.32 -4.41 36.07
C GLN A 378 23.05 -5.22 34.97
N ARG A 379 22.34 -6.05 34.20
CA ARG A 379 22.94 -6.97 33.22
C ARG A 379 22.92 -6.40 31.82
N ARG A 380 24.10 -6.12 31.26
CA ARG A 380 24.25 -5.59 29.88
C ARG A 380 23.63 -6.50 28.81
N VAL A 381 23.71 -7.82 28.99
CA VAL A 381 23.17 -8.82 28.04
C VAL A 381 21.67 -8.62 27.77
N ALA A 382 20.91 -8.21 28.78
CA ALA A 382 19.49 -7.92 28.64
C ALA A 382 19.23 -6.73 27.69
N TYR A 383 19.98 -5.62 27.87
CA TYR A 383 19.85 -4.43 27.03
C TYR A 383 20.32 -4.67 25.59
N TRP A 384 21.43 -5.38 25.39
CA TRP A 384 21.92 -5.70 24.04
C TRP A 384 20.98 -6.63 23.28
N SER A 385 20.37 -7.60 23.96
CA SER A 385 19.39 -8.49 23.34
C SER A 385 18.09 -7.74 22.99
N ALA A 386 17.64 -6.84 23.87
CA ALA A 386 16.50 -5.98 23.59
C ALA A 386 16.77 -5.02 22.42
N ALA A 387 17.95 -4.38 22.38
CA ALA A 387 18.35 -3.50 21.29
C ALA A 387 18.39 -4.23 19.94
N GLY A 388 19.02 -5.40 19.90
CA GLY A 388 19.13 -6.20 18.69
C GLY A 388 17.77 -6.66 18.16
N VAL A 389 16.88 -7.15 19.03
CA VAL A 389 15.53 -7.55 18.60
C VAL A 389 14.67 -6.35 18.20
N LEU A 390 14.77 -5.21 18.90
CA LEU A 390 14.09 -3.98 18.50
C LEU A 390 14.51 -3.59 17.09
N LEU A 391 15.81 -3.46 16.83
CA LEU A 391 16.32 -3.08 15.52
C LEU A 391 15.96 -4.12 14.45
N ALA A 392 16.05 -5.42 14.75
CA ALA A 392 15.67 -6.47 13.81
C ALA A 392 14.20 -6.40 13.38
N PHE A 393 13.27 -5.99 14.27
CA PHE A 393 11.88 -5.72 13.87
C PHE A 393 11.70 -4.36 13.21
N TRP A 394 12.33 -3.33 13.77
CA TRP A 394 12.02 -1.95 13.40
C TRP A 394 12.42 -1.65 11.95
N LEU A 395 13.62 -2.06 11.56
CA LEU A 395 14.19 -1.77 10.24
C LEU A 395 13.31 -2.28 9.07
N PRO A 396 12.86 -3.55 9.05
CA PRO A 396 12.06 -4.08 7.94
C PRO A 396 10.55 -3.78 8.00
N TYR A 397 9.99 -3.42 9.16
CA TYR A 397 8.54 -3.24 9.32
C TYR A 397 8.10 -1.78 9.58
N ASN A 398 8.82 -1.05 10.42
CA ASN A 398 8.32 0.18 11.06
C ASN A 398 9.05 1.44 10.55
N ASN A 399 9.37 1.47 9.26
CA ASN A 399 10.06 2.61 8.64
C ASN A 399 9.13 3.50 7.79
N GLY A 400 7.91 3.04 7.49
CA GLY A 400 6.97 3.70 6.57
C GLY A 400 5.94 4.62 7.23
N LEU A 401 4.86 4.91 6.51
CA LEU A 401 3.72 5.72 6.97
C LEU A 401 2.62 4.91 7.64
N ARG A 402 2.68 3.58 7.59
CA ARG A 402 1.70 2.71 8.26
C ARG A 402 1.62 2.98 9.77
N PRO A 403 0.49 2.68 10.45
CA PRO A 403 0.28 3.02 11.86
C PRO A 403 0.99 2.08 12.85
N GLU A 404 1.59 0.96 12.43
CA GLU A 404 2.26 0.02 13.34
C GLU A 404 3.33 0.65 14.27
N PRO A 405 4.16 1.63 13.84
CA PRO A 405 5.11 2.31 14.72
C PRO A 405 4.44 2.98 15.93
N VAL A 406 3.34 3.72 15.71
CA VAL A 406 2.62 4.41 16.78
C VAL A 406 1.80 3.43 17.63
N ILE A 407 1.30 2.35 17.04
CA ILE A 407 0.61 1.26 17.76
C ILE A 407 1.58 0.51 18.67
N ALA A 408 2.80 0.21 18.20
CA ALA A 408 3.85 -0.42 18.99
C ALA A 408 4.24 0.45 20.19
N LEU A 409 4.39 1.77 19.97
CA LEU A 409 4.65 2.75 21.02
C LEU A 409 3.48 2.81 22.01
N GLY A 410 2.25 3.02 21.52
CA GLY A 410 1.06 3.17 22.34
C GLY A 410 0.80 1.95 23.22
N SER A 411 0.90 0.75 22.65
CA SER A 411 0.68 -0.49 23.40
C SER A 411 1.74 -0.73 24.48
N LEU A 412 3.01 -0.40 24.21
CA LEU A 412 4.07 -0.50 25.21
C LEU A 412 3.87 0.53 26.33
N LEU A 413 3.47 1.75 25.98
CA LEU A 413 3.10 2.78 26.94
C LEU A 413 1.91 2.34 27.80
N THR A 414 0.87 1.75 27.21
CA THR A 414 -0.27 1.18 27.95
C THR A 414 0.22 0.20 29.01
N TRP A 415 1.11 -0.75 28.65
CA TRP A 415 1.69 -1.68 29.62
C TRP A 415 2.46 -0.95 30.74
N VAL A 416 3.29 0.04 30.39
CA VAL A 416 4.08 0.82 31.36
C VAL A 416 3.19 1.60 32.33
N PHE A 417 2.14 2.25 31.84
CA PHE A 417 1.21 3.02 32.67
C PHE A 417 0.36 2.12 33.57
N ILE A 418 -0.01 0.92 33.10
CA ILE A 418 -0.64 -0.12 33.94
C ILE A 418 0.31 -0.61 35.02
N GLU A 419 1.56 -0.95 34.68
CA GLU A 419 2.56 -1.35 35.69
C GLU A 419 2.83 -0.24 36.71
N ARG A 420 2.81 1.02 36.26
CA ARG A 420 2.94 2.18 37.13
C ARG A 420 1.74 2.29 38.08
N ALA A 421 0.52 2.11 37.58
CA ALA A 421 -0.69 2.09 38.39
C ALA A 421 -0.61 1.01 39.48
N ILE A 422 -0.13 -0.19 39.12
CA ILE A 422 0.06 -1.32 40.04
C ILE A 422 1.13 -1.00 41.09
N LEU A 423 2.27 -0.44 40.67
CA LEU A 423 3.39 -0.11 41.56
C LEU A 423 3.02 0.99 42.56
N THR A 424 2.34 2.05 42.10
CA THR A 424 1.99 3.20 42.95
C THR A 424 0.62 3.07 43.61
N ARG A 425 -0.19 2.06 43.26
CA ARG A 425 -1.59 1.89 43.69
C ARG A 425 -2.50 3.08 43.40
N ARG A 426 -2.24 3.75 42.27
CA ARG A 426 -2.97 4.93 41.80
C ARG A 426 -3.70 4.59 40.52
N LEU A 427 -4.88 5.15 40.31
CA LEU A 427 -5.73 4.81 39.17
C LEU A 427 -5.56 5.78 38.00
N LEU A 428 -5.08 7.00 38.22
CA LEU A 428 -4.81 7.97 37.16
C LEU A 428 -3.86 7.40 36.08
N PRO A 429 -2.73 6.73 36.40
CA PRO A 429 -1.89 6.14 35.38
C PRO A 429 -2.65 5.09 34.54
N ALA A 430 -3.55 4.31 35.16
CA ALA A 430 -4.36 3.35 34.43
C ALA A 430 -5.43 4.03 33.55
N ALA A 431 -6.03 5.14 33.99
CA ALA A 431 -6.95 5.91 33.16
C ALA A 431 -6.23 6.53 31.94
N VAL A 432 -5.00 7.02 32.12
CA VAL A 432 -4.15 7.47 31.00
C VAL A 432 -3.79 6.30 30.08
N ALA A 433 -3.52 5.10 30.62
CA ALA A 433 -3.28 3.91 29.83
C ALA A 433 -4.48 3.55 28.94
N VAL A 434 -5.71 3.75 29.42
CA VAL A 434 -6.93 3.56 28.63
C VAL A 434 -7.01 4.54 27.46
N VAL A 435 -6.72 5.84 27.69
CA VAL A 435 -6.66 6.83 26.59
C VAL A 435 -5.62 6.43 25.54
N ILE A 436 -4.42 6.03 25.96
CA ILE A 436 -3.37 5.62 25.03
C ILE A 436 -3.78 4.35 24.26
N ALA A 437 -4.42 3.39 24.93
CA ALA A 437 -4.89 2.17 24.30
C ALA A 437 -5.97 2.43 23.26
N THR A 438 -6.90 3.36 23.52
CA THR A 438 -7.96 3.70 22.58
C THR A 438 -7.42 4.52 21.40
N LEU A 439 -6.43 5.39 21.61
CA LEU A 439 -5.71 6.06 20.52
C LEU A 439 -4.96 5.06 19.62
N ALA A 440 -4.30 4.06 20.21
CA ALA A 440 -3.66 2.99 19.44
C ALA A 440 -4.68 2.16 18.64
N LEU A 441 -5.84 1.85 19.23
CA LEU A 441 -6.94 1.17 18.54
C LEU A 441 -7.56 2.02 17.42
N GLY A 442 -7.72 3.32 17.63
CA GLY A 442 -8.22 4.25 16.60
C GLY A 442 -7.26 4.37 15.42
N SER A 443 -5.95 4.26 15.66
CA SER A 443 -4.94 4.31 14.59
C SER A 443 -5.00 3.12 13.62
N GLY A 444 -5.51 1.96 14.05
CA GLY A 444 -5.66 0.79 13.18
C GLY A 444 -6.13 -0.47 13.90
N PRO A 445 -6.64 -1.48 13.18
CA PRO A 445 -7.24 -2.69 13.77
C PRO A 445 -6.24 -3.54 14.57
N THR A 446 -4.94 -3.47 14.25
CA THR A 446 -3.87 -4.12 15.02
C THR A 446 -3.67 -3.50 16.42
N GLY A 447 -4.23 -2.31 16.66
CA GLY A 447 -4.24 -1.62 17.94
C GLY A 447 -4.98 -2.36 19.06
N LEU A 448 -5.75 -3.41 18.74
CA LEU A 448 -6.28 -4.37 19.73
C LEU A 448 -5.19 -4.97 20.62
N MET A 449 -3.92 -4.96 20.20
CA MET A 449 -2.76 -5.28 21.03
C MET A 449 -2.75 -4.52 22.38
N ALA A 450 -3.10 -3.23 22.38
CA ALA A 450 -3.13 -2.44 23.60
C ALA A 450 -4.18 -2.94 24.61
N VAL A 451 -5.26 -3.56 24.12
CA VAL A 451 -6.29 -4.18 24.97
C VAL A 451 -5.73 -5.38 25.73
N ALA A 452 -4.81 -6.16 25.14
CA ALA A 452 -4.15 -7.28 25.84
C ALA A 452 -3.38 -6.79 27.08
N ALA A 453 -2.72 -5.63 26.98
CA ALA A 453 -2.02 -5.01 28.12
C ALA A 453 -2.99 -4.59 29.23
N LEU A 454 -4.16 -4.04 28.88
CA LEU A 454 -5.20 -3.69 29.84
C LEU A 454 -5.74 -4.94 30.55
N LEU A 455 -6.11 -5.98 29.79
CA LEU A 455 -6.64 -7.24 30.33
C LEU A 455 -5.66 -7.90 31.31
N ALA A 456 -4.35 -7.87 31.01
CA ALA A 456 -3.31 -8.36 31.92
C ALA A 456 -3.31 -7.66 33.29
N GLY A 457 -3.71 -6.39 33.33
CA GLY A 457 -3.71 -5.54 34.51
C GLY A 457 -5.00 -5.55 35.34
N ILE A 458 -6.14 -5.92 34.74
CA ILE A 458 -7.49 -5.82 35.37
C ILE A 458 -7.54 -6.41 36.78
N PRO A 459 -7.07 -7.64 37.05
CA PRO A 459 -7.18 -8.23 38.39
C PRO A 459 -6.50 -7.38 39.48
N MET A 460 -5.38 -6.73 39.12
CA MET A 460 -4.65 -5.85 40.04
C MET A 460 -5.34 -4.50 40.19
N LEU A 461 -5.91 -3.94 39.12
CA LEU A 461 -6.69 -2.71 39.19
C LEU A 461 -7.94 -2.86 40.05
N VAL A 462 -8.68 -3.97 39.89
CA VAL A 462 -9.86 -4.28 40.72
C VAL A 462 -9.44 -4.36 42.19
N ARG A 463 -8.31 -5.01 42.48
CA ARG A 463 -7.77 -5.06 43.85
C ARG A 463 -7.48 -3.66 44.42
N ILE A 464 -6.91 -2.76 43.63
CA ILE A 464 -6.66 -1.37 44.05
C ILE A 464 -7.97 -0.65 44.38
N VAL A 465 -8.99 -0.78 43.53
CA VAL A 465 -10.32 -0.17 43.75
C VAL A 465 -10.96 -0.68 45.04
N VAL A 466 -10.90 -2.00 45.27
CA VAL A 466 -11.46 -2.66 46.47
C VAL A 466 -10.71 -2.24 47.73
N GLU A 467 -9.37 -2.22 47.69
CA GLU A 467 -8.56 -1.81 48.84
C GLU A 467 -8.87 -0.37 49.25
N ARG A 468 -9.04 0.54 48.29
CA ARG A 468 -9.34 1.97 48.54
C ARG A 468 -10.77 2.24 49.00
N HIS A 469 -11.68 1.29 48.83
CA HIS A 469 -13.11 1.48 49.09
C HIS A 469 -13.41 2.03 50.48
N LYS A 470 -12.80 1.45 51.53
CA LYS A 470 -13.02 1.88 52.92
C LYS A 470 -12.46 3.28 53.19
N ALA A 471 -11.24 3.56 52.72
CA ALA A 471 -10.59 4.85 52.94
C ALA A 471 -11.36 6.01 52.27
N LEU A 472 -12.04 5.72 51.16
CA LEU A 472 -12.83 6.69 50.41
C LEU A 472 -14.24 6.97 50.99
N GLY A 473 -14.53 6.46 52.20
CA GLY A 473 -15.80 6.68 52.90
C GLY A 473 -16.84 5.56 52.74
N GLY A 474 -16.52 4.49 51.99
CA GLY A 474 -17.41 3.36 51.77
C GLY A 474 -18.69 3.67 50.95
N GLY A 475 -19.53 2.64 50.75
CA GLY A 475 -20.81 2.76 50.05
C GLY A 475 -20.69 2.83 48.52
N TRP A 476 -21.80 3.10 47.84
CA TRP A 476 -21.89 3.04 46.37
C TRP A 476 -21.09 4.14 45.65
N GLN A 477 -20.83 5.28 46.30
CA GLN A 477 -20.10 6.42 45.72
C GLN A 477 -18.60 6.14 45.53
N ALA A 478 -17.99 5.37 46.43
CA ALA A 478 -16.56 5.09 46.43
C ALA A 478 -16.05 4.37 45.16
N PRO A 479 -16.71 3.30 44.66
CA PRO A 479 -16.33 2.71 43.37
C PRO A 479 -16.69 3.61 42.18
N LEU A 480 -17.82 4.33 42.23
CA LEU A 480 -18.28 5.18 41.12
C LEU A 480 -17.32 6.31 40.78
N MET A 481 -16.81 7.05 41.77
CA MET A 481 -15.86 8.13 41.50
C MET A 481 -14.50 7.64 40.99
N GLN A 482 -14.19 6.36 41.18
CA GLN A 482 -12.98 5.74 40.66
C GLN A 482 -13.18 5.24 39.22
N ILE A 483 -14.38 4.76 38.88
CA ILE A 483 -14.69 4.15 37.58
C ILE A 483 -15.21 5.18 36.56
N ALA A 484 -16.00 6.17 36.97
CA ALA A 484 -16.59 7.15 36.04
C ALA A 484 -15.56 7.88 35.15
N PRO A 485 -14.37 8.29 35.64
CA PRO A 485 -13.33 8.86 34.76
C PRO A 485 -12.82 7.90 33.68
N PHE A 486 -12.81 6.58 33.94
CA PHE A 486 -12.42 5.58 32.93
C PHE A 486 -13.44 5.47 31.80
N LEU A 487 -14.73 5.65 32.10
CA LEU A 487 -15.78 5.63 31.09
C LEU A 487 -15.56 6.76 30.08
N ALA A 488 -15.41 8.00 30.57
CA ALA A 488 -15.14 9.16 29.72
C ALA A 488 -13.80 9.02 28.97
N ALA A 489 -12.73 8.60 29.65
CA ALA A 489 -11.42 8.41 29.04
C ALA A 489 -11.43 7.34 27.94
N GLY A 490 -12.18 6.25 28.13
CA GLY A 490 -12.29 5.16 27.16
C GLY A 490 -13.15 5.53 25.95
N THR A 491 -14.19 6.35 26.11
CA THR A 491 -15.06 6.73 24.99
C THR A 491 -14.67 8.04 24.29
N ALA A 492 -13.68 8.78 24.79
CA ALA A 492 -13.19 10.00 24.15
C ALA A 492 -12.71 9.79 22.71
N ILE A 493 -12.25 8.58 22.36
CA ILE A 493 -11.84 8.23 21.00
C ILE A 493 -12.98 8.36 19.97
N LEU A 494 -14.24 8.29 20.41
CA LEU A 494 -15.40 8.46 19.53
C LEU A 494 -15.43 9.85 18.86
N VAL A 495 -14.74 10.84 19.43
CA VAL A 495 -14.55 12.15 18.78
C VAL A 495 -13.70 12.03 17.51
N GLY A 496 -12.66 11.17 17.51
CA GLY A 496 -11.87 10.90 16.30
C GLY A 496 -12.64 10.04 15.29
N VAL A 497 -13.41 9.07 15.78
CA VAL A 497 -14.16 8.13 14.92
C VAL A 497 -15.38 8.77 14.24
N PHE A 498 -16.11 9.60 14.99
CA PHE A 498 -17.38 10.21 14.57
C PHE A 498 -17.32 11.73 14.58
N GLY A 499 -16.12 12.29 14.44
CA GLY A 499 -15.92 13.75 14.42
C GLY A 499 -16.74 14.37 13.31
N ASP A 500 -16.40 14.03 12.08
CA ASP A 500 -17.13 14.30 10.85
C ASP A 500 -18.24 13.27 10.62
N GLN A 501 -17.90 11.98 10.56
CA GLN A 501 -18.79 10.90 10.17
C GLN A 501 -19.90 10.62 11.20
N THR A 502 -20.98 9.99 10.72
CA THR A 502 -22.16 9.58 11.51
C THR A 502 -22.22 8.06 11.68
N LEU A 503 -23.08 7.57 12.59
CA LEU A 503 -23.27 6.13 12.72
C LEU A 503 -23.75 5.47 11.42
N ALA A 504 -24.66 6.12 10.67
CA ALA A 504 -25.17 5.58 9.42
C ALA A 504 -24.05 5.43 8.36
N THR A 505 -23.26 6.49 8.16
CA THR A 505 -22.12 6.48 7.21
C THR A 505 -21.06 5.43 7.57
N VAL A 506 -20.67 5.32 8.84
CA VAL A 506 -19.68 4.32 9.28
C VAL A 506 -20.20 2.90 9.12
N ARG A 507 -21.49 2.64 9.40
CA ARG A 507 -22.10 1.32 9.17
C ARG A 507 -22.08 0.93 7.70
N GLU A 508 -22.33 1.90 6.82
CA GLU A 508 -22.25 1.65 5.39
C GLU A 508 -20.81 1.42 4.93
N SER A 509 -19.83 2.21 5.39
CA SER A 509 -18.40 1.99 5.09
C SER A 509 -17.95 0.57 5.51
N ILE A 510 -18.32 0.13 6.72
CA ILE A 510 -18.03 -1.23 7.19
C ILE A 510 -18.69 -2.27 6.28
N ARG A 511 -19.95 -2.07 5.87
CA ARG A 511 -20.66 -3.00 4.96
C ARG A 511 -19.95 -3.11 3.62
N VAL A 512 -19.60 -1.99 3.00
CA VAL A 512 -18.88 -1.95 1.70
C VAL A 512 -17.55 -2.70 1.81
N ARG A 513 -16.73 -2.38 2.82
CA ARG A 513 -15.44 -3.05 3.05
C ARG A 513 -15.57 -4.55 3.29
N SER A 514 -16.60 -4.99 4.01
CA SER A 514 -16.84 -6.41 4.27
C SER A 514 -17.31 -7.18 3.03
N ILE A 515 -18.04 -6.55 2.11
CA ILE A 515 -18.53 -7.22 0.88
C ILE A 515 -17.45 -7.29 -0.19
N ILE A 516 -16.68 -6.21 -0.36
CA ILE A 516 -15.63 -6.11 -1.39
C ILE A 516 -14.32 -6.77 -0.92
N GLY A 517 -14.03 -6.73 0.37
CA GLY A 517 -12.81 -7.32 0.94
C GLY A 517 -11.51 -6.60 0.50
N PRO A 518 -10.35 -7.17 0.86
CA PRO A 518 -10.18 -8.47 1.52
C PRO A 518 -10.61 -8.46 2.99
N SER A 519 -11.42 -9.45 3.39
CA SER A 519 -11.92 -9.62 4.75
C SER A 519 -11.90 -11.11 5.14
N GLU A 520 -10.75 -11.56 5.63
CA GLU A 520 -10.52 -12.95 6.01
C GLU A 520 -11.24 -13.34 7.31
N PRO A 521 -11.83 -14.55 7.37
CA PRO A 521 -12.39 -15.07 8.60
C PRO A 521 -11.29 -15.34 9.64
N TRP A 522 -11.69 -15.35 10.91
CA TRP A 522 -10.78 -15.51 12.04
C TRP A 522 -9.99 -16.84 12.01
N TYR A 523 -10.57 -17.92 11.46
CA TYR A 523 -9.91 -19.22 11.36
C TYR A 523 -8.82 -19.28 10.29
N ASN A 524 -8.71 -18.28 9.40
CA ASN A 524 -7.65 -18.15 8.40
C ASN A 524 -6.38 -17.43 8.92
N GLU A 525 -6.20 -17.29 10.23
CA GLU A 525 -5.00 -16.64 10.79
C GLU A 525 -3.68 -17.32 10.39
N TYR A 526 -3.70 -18.61 10.01
CA TYR A 526 -2.52 -19.33 9.51
C TYR A 526 -1.93 -18.69 8.24
N VAL A 527 -2.76 -18.04 7.41
CA VAL A 527 -2.36 -17.38 6.15
C VAL A 527 -1.28 -16.32 6.41
N ARG A 528 -1.36 -15.61 7.56
CA ARG A 528 -0.34 -14.62 7.95
C ARG A 528 1.06 -15.23 8.06
N TYR A 529 1.13 -16.47 8.55
CA TYR A 529 2.39 -17.19 8.70
C TYR A 529 2.80 -17.88 7.41
N TYR A 530 1.84 -18.34 6.60
CA TYR A 530 2.10 -18.90 5.27
C TYR A 530 2.85 -17.91 4.38
N TRP A 531 2.35 -16.68 4.26
CA TRP A 531 3.03 -15.62 3.49
C TRP A 531 4.42 -15.27 4.02
N LEU A 532 4.66 -15.45 5.33
CA LEU A 532 5.97 -15.19 5.90
C LEU A 532 7.03 -16.19 5.41
N VAL A 533 6.65 -17.42 5.04
CA VAL A 533 7.59 -18.48 4.58
C VAL A 533 7.69 -18.63 3.06
N LEU A 534 6.85 -17.94 2.28
CA LEU A 534 6.92 -17.93 0.81
C LEU A 534 8.12 -17.14 0.28
N GLN A 535 8.64 -17.54 -0.88
CA GLN A 535 9.76 -16.89 -1.57
C GLN A 535 9.32 -15.60 -2.27
N SER A 536 8.92 -14.61 -1.47
CA SER A 536 8.51 -13.29 -1.92
C SER A 536 9.16 -12.19 -1.08
N VAL A 537 8.95 -10.93 -1.45
CA VAL A 537 9.41 -9.77 -0.67
C VAL A 537 8.76 -9.74 0.72
N ASP A 538 7.48 -10.15 0.82
CA ASP A 538 6.76 -10.21 2.10
C ASP A 538 7.26 -11.32 3.02
N GLY A 539 7.77 -12.40 2.43
CA GLY A 539 8.47 -13.47 3.11
C GLY A 539 10.00 -13.32 3.09
N ALA A 540 10.56 -12.14 2.85
CA ALA A 540 12.02 -12.00 2.74
C ALA A 540 12.76 -12.31 4.05
N PHE A 541 14.05 -12.64 3.95
CA PHE A 541 14.94 -12.89 5.10
C PHE A 541 14.86 -11.81 6.19
N PRO A 542 14.91 -10.49 5.86
CA PRO A 542 14.82 -9.42 6.86
C PRO A 542 13.52 -9.45 7.67
N ARG A 543 12.41 -9.95 7.10
CA ARG A 543 11.09 -10.04 7.74
C ARG A 543 10.91 -11.34 8.53
N ARG A 544 11.39 -12.47 8.00
CA ARG A 544 11.30 -13.78 8.67
C ARG A 544 12.03 -13.82 10.01
N PHE A 545 13.28 -13.37 10.01
CA PHE A 545 14.16 -13.49 11.17
C PHE A 545 13.59 -12.88 12.46
N PRO A 546 13.12 -11.61 12.50
CA PRO A 546 12.60 -11.00 13.73
C PRO A 546 11.40 -11.75 14.33
N VAL A 547 10.48 -12.26 13.49
CA VAL A 547 9.32 -13.02 13.97
C VAL A 547 9.77 -14.33 14.62
N LEU A 548 10.65 -15.08 13.96
CA LEU A 548 11.13 -16.37 14.46
C LEU A 548 11.96 -16.22 15.75
N ILE A 549 12.81 -15.20 15.84
CA ILE A 549 13.57 -14.94 17.08
C ILE A 549 12.66 -14.47 18.22
N ALA A 550 11.58 -13.73 17.94
CA ALA A 550 10.58 -13.37 18.95
C ALA A 550 9.87 -14.59 19.52
N LEU A 551 9.42 -15.50 18.66
CA LEU A 551 8.81 -16.77 19.07
C LEU A 551 9.78 -17.60 19.91
N ALA A 552 11.06 -17.68 19.52
CA ALA A 552 12.08 -18.33 20.33
C ALA A 552 12.25 -17.67 21.71
N CYS A 553 12.28 -16.33 21.78
CA CYS A 553 12.34 -15.60 23.04
C CYS A 553 11.10 -15.87 23.93
N LEU A 554 9.92 -15.99 23.31
CA LEU A 554 8.69 -16.36 24.00
C LEU A 554 8.78 -17.76 24.60
N THR A 555 9.14 -18.76 23.80
CA THR A 555 9.28 -20.15 24.24
C THR A 555 10.28 -20.27 25.39
N ILE A 556 11.43 -19.61 25.29
CA ILE A 556 12.46 -19.61 26.35
C ILE A 556 11.94 -18.97 27.63
N THR A 557 11.24 -17.84 27.52
CA THR A 557 10.68 -17.13 28.68
C THR A 557 9.58 -17.95 29.36
N ILE A 558 8.68 -18.57 28.58
CA ILE A 558 7.64 -19.48 29.10
C ILE A 558 8.28 -20.69 29.78
N ALA A 559 9.29 -21.31 29.17
CA ALA A 559 10.00 -22.43 29.76
C ALA A 559 10.67 -22.05 31.10
N ALA A 560 11.21 -20.84 31.21
CA ALA A 560 11.73 -20.32 32.48
C ALA A 560 10.63 -20.13 33.53
N LEU A 561 9.50 -19.53 33.15
CA LEU A 561 8.35 -19.33 34.04
C LEU A 561 7.72 -20.67 34.49
N LEU A 562 7.60 -21.66 33.62
CA LEU A 562 7.06 -22.97 33.98
C LEU A 562 8.01 -23.75 34.89
N ARG A 563 9.32 -23.71 34.60
CA ARG A 563 10.32 -24.46 35.37
C ARG A 563 10.63 -23.85 36.73
N HIS A 564 10.72 -22.52 36.81
CA HIS A 564 11.23 -21.80 37.98
C HIS A 564 10.19 -20.87 38.63
N ARG A 565 8.95 -20.82 38.11
CA ARG A 565 7.88 -19.86 38.50
C ARG A 565 8.21 -18.37 38.34
N THR A 566 9.42 -18.07 37.89
CA THR A 566 9.91 -16.73 37.54
C THR A 566 11.03 -16.88 36.51
N VAL A 567 11.39 -15.79 35.85
CA VAL A 567 12.66 -15.71 35.11
C VAL A 567 13.77 -15.40 36.14
N PRO A 568 14.82 -16.22 36.25
CA PRO A 568 15.90 -15.97 37.21
C PRO A 568 16.51 -14.56 37.05
N GLY A 569 16.44 -13.76 38.11
CA GLY A 569 16.90 -12.36 38.10
C GLY A 569 15.86 -11.32 37.67
N ALA A 570 14.62 -11.73 37.39
CA ALA A 570 13.48 -10.85 37.15
C ALA A 570 12.30 -11.16 38.10
N LEU A 571 11.38 -10.21 38.24
CA LEU A 571 10.17 -10.29 39.04
C LEU A 571 9.08 -11.06 38.29
N ALA A 572 8.44 -12.01 38.97
CA ALA A 572 7.47 -12.91 38.35
C ALA A 572 6.23 -12.19 37.80
N GLY A 573 5.67 -11.24 38.57
CA GLY A 573 4.41 -10.56 38.24
C GLY A 573 4.46 -9.75 36.92
N PRO A 574 5.37 -8.77 36.80
CA PRO A 574 5.53 -8.01 35.55
C PRO A 574 5.93 -8.89 34.37
N SER A 575 6.80 -9.89 34.59
CA SER A 575 7.22 -10.82 33.53
C SER A 575 6.03 -11.63 33.00
N ALA A 576 5.17 -12.15 33.88
CA ALA A 576 3.98 -12.90 33.48
C ALA A 576 2.98 -12.03 32.72
N ARG A 577 2.77 -10.77 33.13
CA ARG A 577 1.87 -9.84 32.40
C ARG A 577 2.42 -9.43 31.04
N LEU A 578 3.74 -9.30 30.89
CA LEU A 578 4.38 -9.05 29.60
C LEU A 578 4.21 -10.27 28.66
N VAL A 579 4.40 -11.49 29.16
CA VAL A 579 4.15 -12.72 28.39
C VAL A 579 2.67 -12.85 28.02
N PHE A 580 1.76 -12.54 28.94
CA PHE A 580 0.33 -12.51 28.67
C PHE A 580 -0.02 -11.48 27.58
N MET A 581 0.58 -10.29 27.62
CA MET A 581 0.39 -9.28 26.57
C MET A 581 0.83 -9.83 25.20
N PHE A 582 1.97 -10.50 25.12
CA PHE A 582 2.44 -11.10 23.86
C PHE A 582 1.47 -12.16 23.32
N ILE A 583 1.04 -13.11 24.16
CA ILE A 583 0.10 -14.17 23.77
C ILE A 583 -1.28 -13.58 23.45
N GLY A 584 -1.74 -12.61 24.24
CA GLY A 584 -3.00 -11.90 23.99
C GLY A 584 -2.97 -11.14 22.67
N THR A 585 -1.81 -10.58 22.27
CA THR A 585 -1.64 -9.96 20.96
C THR A 585 -1.83 -10.97 19.84
N MET A 586 -1.23 -12.17 19.96
CA MET A 586 -1.43 -13.25 18.98
C MET A 586 -2.91 -13.63 18.86
N PHE A 587 -3.62 -13.71 19.99
CA PHE A 587 -5.06 -13.98 20.01
C PHE A 587 -5.88 -12.87 19.35
N PHE A 588 -5.57 -11.60 19.61
CA PHE A 588 -6.32 -10.48 19.03
C PHE A 588 -6.05 -10.29 17.53
N LEU A 589 -4.85 -10.61 17.05
CA LEU A 589 -4.55 -10.59 15.61
C LEU A 589 -5.42 -11.58 14.82
N THR A 590 -5.85 -12.69 15.43
CA THR A 590 -6.83 -13.62 14.84
C THR A 590 -8.12 -12.93 14.40
N PHE A 591 -8.54 -11.85 15.07
CA PHE A 591 -9.78 -11.12 14.74
C PHE A 591 -9.55 -9.91 13.81
N THR A 592 -8.33 -9.67 13.34
CA THR A 592 -8.10 -8.64 12.33
C THR A 592 -8.63 -9.11 10.96
N PRO A 593 -9.37 -8.28 10.21
CA PRO A 593 -9.93 -8.70 8.92
C PRO A 593 -8.86 -8.99 7.87
N THR A 594 -7.69 -8.35 7.94
CA THR A 594 -6.58 -8.57 7.01
C THR A 594 -5.42 -9.33 7.65
N LYS A 595 -4.84 -10.29 6.90
CA LYS A 595 -3.84 -11.27 7.39
C LYS A 595 -2.42 -11.00 6.89
N TRP A 596 -2.05 -9.73 6.77
CA TRP A 596 -0.75 -9.31 6.24
C TRP A 596 0.43 -9.59 7.16
N THR A 597 1.60 -9.85 6.57
CA THR A 597 2.85 -10.05 7.32
C THR A 597 3.32 -8.76 7.99
N HIS A 598 3.01 -7.60 7.41
CA HIS A 598 3.37 -6.29 7.93
C HIS A 598 2.85 -6.01 9.35
N HIS A 599 1.73 -6.64 9.73
CA HIS A 599 1.17 -6.49 11.08
C HIS A 599 2.13 -6.98 12.17
N PHE A 600 3.13 -7.80 11.84
CA PHE A 600 4.16 -8.21 12.82
C PHE A 600 4.99 -7.02 13.36
N GLY A 601 5.01 -5.87 12.68
CA GLY A 601 5.67 -4.65 13.14
C GLY A 601 5.23 -4.18 14.52
N VAL A 602 3.98 -4.45 14.92
CA VAL A 602 3.45 -4.09 16.25
C VAL A 602 4.20 -4.78 17.39
N TYR A 603 4.80 -5.95 17.14
CA TYR A 603 5.55 -6.68 18.16
C TYR A 603 6.88 -6.04 18.54
N ALA A 604 7.41 -5.08 17.77
CA ALA A 604 8.77 -4.57 17.93
C ALA A 604 9.12 -4.19 19.39
N GLY A 605 8.21 -3.48 20.08
CA GLY A 605 8.43 -3.06 21.47
C GLY A 605 8.35 -4.21 22.49
N ILE A 606 7.36 -5.08 22.37
CA ILE A 606 7.13 -6.17 23.32
C ILE A 606 8.09 -7.35 23.10
N ALA A 607 8.43 -7.66 21.86
CA ALA A 607 9.42 -8.68 21.50
C ALA A 607 10.82 -8.30 22.00
N ALA A 608 11.21 -7.03 21.88
CA ALA A 608 12.46 -6.52 22.45
C ALA A 608 12.50 -6.65 23.99
N SER A 609 11.38 -6.34 24.66
CA SER A 609 11.25 -6.50 26.11
C SER A 609 11.32 -7.97 26.54
N LEU A 610 10.73 -8.87 25.75
CA LEU A 610 10.76 -10.32 25.95
C LEU A 610 12.17 -10.90 25.72
N ALA A 611 12.90 -10.36 24.75
CA ALA A 611 14.29 -10.75 24.48
C ALA A 611 15.21 -10.49 25.69
N ALA A 612 14.96 -9.41 26.44
CA ALA A 612 15.68 -9.15 27.69
C ALA A 612 15.44 -10.26 28.74
N LEU A 613 14.21 -10.74 28.89
CA LEU A 613 13.86 -11.85 29.78
C LEU A 613 14.47 -13.17 29.31
N ALA A 614 14.34 -13.48 28.01
CA ALA A 614 14.91 -14.68 27.42
C ALA A 614 16.44 -14.73 27.61
N ALA A 615 17.12 -13.60 27.39
CA ALA A 615 18.56 -13.51 27.58
C ALA A 615 19.00 -13.74 29.04
N MET A 616 18.19 -13.30 30.02
CA MET A 616 18.42 -13.61 31.44
C MET A 616 18.23 -15.10 31.73
N ALA A 617 17.18 -15.72 31.20
CA ALA A 617 16.95 -17.15 31.34
C ALA A 617 18.09 -17.99 30.74
N ILE A 618 18.52 -17.66 29.52
CA ILE A 618 19.66 -18.31 28.86
C ILE A 618 20.91 -18.12 29.69
N SER A 619 21.23 -16.88 30.10
CA SER A 619 22.44 -16.61 30.90
C SER A 619 22.49 -17.42 32.18
N HIS A 620 21.33 -17.69 32.81
CA HIS A 620 21.25 -18.53 34.00
C HIS A 620 21.47 -20.02 33.67
N TRP A 621 20.84 -20.55 32.63
CA TRP A 621 20.96 -21.96 32.25
C TRP A 621 22.31 -22.33 31.62
N VAL A 622 22.97 -21.36 31.00
CA VAL A 622 24.28 -21.50 30.36
C VAL A 622 25.43 -21.36 31.36
N ALA A 623 25.22 -20.64 32.47
CA ALA A 623 26.26 -20.39 33.46
C ALA A 623 26.89 -21.70 33.97
N GLY A 624 28.15 -21.94 33.61
CA GLY A 624 28.90 -23.12 34.03
C GLY A 624 28.56 -24.42 33.30
N ASN A 625 27.62 -24.42 32.34
CA ASN A 625 27.20 -25.63 31.61
C ASN A 625 27.46 -25.53 30.09
N PRO A 626 28.55 -26.13 29.57
CA PRO A 626 28.91 -26.04 28.16
C PRO A 626 27.94 -26.78 27.23
N ARG A 627 27.19 -27.77 27.74
CA ARG A 627 26.14 -28.46 26.97
C ARG A 627 25.03 -27.49 26.58
N ASN A 628 24.51 -26.75 27.55
CA ASN A 628 23.43 -25.80 27.31
C ASN A 628 23.91 -24.64 26.42
N GLN A 629 25.19 -24.23 26.53
CA GLN A 629 25.80 -23.25 25.62
C GLN A 629 25.67 -23.67 24.16
N LEU A 630 26.03 -24.92 23.86
CA LEU A 630 26.00 -25.46 22.50
C LEU A 630 24.57 -25.61 21.98
N PHE A 631 23.62 -26.06 22.80
CA PHE A 631 22.21 -26.15 22.37
C PHE A 631 21.59 -24.80 22.07
N PHE A 632 21.80 -23.78 22.92
CA PHE A 632 21.26 -22.44 22.66
C PHE A 632 21.93 -21.78 21.44
N ALA A 633 23.25 -21.94 21.31
CA ALA A 633 23.97 -21.45 20.12
C ALA A 633 23.46 -22.15 18.85
N GLY A 634 23.34 -23.48 18.86
CA GLY A 634 22.85 -24.28 17.74
C GLY A 634 21.42 -23.93 17.35
N GLY A 635 20.51 -23.79 18.32
CA GLY A 635 19.10 -23.44 18.06
C GLY A 635 18.91 -22.04 17.46
N ILE A 636 19.64 -21.03 17.97
CA ILE A 636 19.58 -19.67 17.40
C ILE A 636 20.26 -19.62 16.03
N THR A 637 21.33 -20.38 15.83
CA THR A 637 21.99 -20.51 14.50
C THR A 637 21.07 -21.21 13.50
N PHE A 638 20.27 -22.17 13.94
CA PHE A 638 19.27 -22.84 13.10
C PHE A 638 18.18 -21.86 12.63
N ILE A 639 17.68 -20.99 13.52
CA ILE A 639 16.72 -19.94 13.16
C ILE A 639 17.32 -18.98 12.12
N LEU A 640 18.59 -18.58 12.31
CA LEU A 640 19.30 -17.77 11.33
C LEU A 640 19.41 -18.50 9.98
N ALA A 641 19.80 -19.78 9.98
CA ALA A 641 19.93 -20.58 8.76
C ALA A 641 18.61 -20.65 7.98
N PHE A 642 17.51 -20.94 8.67
CA PHE A 642 16.18 -21.01 8.08
C PHE A 642 15.75 -19.65 7.50
N SER A 643 16.06 -18.56 8.21
CA SER A 643 15.75 -17.22 7.72
C SER A 643 16.55 -16.87 6.46
N LEU A 644 17.83 -17.26 6.39
CA LEU A 644 18.73 -17.03 5.25
C LEU A 644 18.34 -17.80 3.97
N MET A 645 17.36 -18.72 4.07
CA MET A 645 16.77 -19.38 2.90
C MET A 645 15.72 -18.52 2.18
N GLY A 646 15.38 -17.34 2.72
CA GLY A 646 14.60 -16.33 2.00
C GLY A 646 15.49 -15.40 1.15
N ILE A 647 14.88 -14.69 0.21
CA ILE A 647 15.52 -13.61 -0.56
C ILE A 647 15.84 -12.40 0.32
N ASN A 648 16.76 -11.53 -0.12
CA ASN A 648 17.03 -10.23 0.52
C ASN A 648 16.27 -9.10 -0.20
N GLY A 649 14.99 -9.36 -0.50
CA GLY A 649 14.10 -8.45 -1.21
C GLY A 649 13.55 -7.32 -0.32
N TRP A 650 13.31 -6.17 -0.94
CA TRP A 650 12.69 -4.99 -0.35
C TRP A 650 11.64 -4.45 -1.33
N TRP A 651 10.66 -3.70 -0.82
CA TRP A 651 9.53 -3.25 -1.63
C TRP A 651 9.94 -2.21 -2.69
N TYR A 652 9.50 -2.44 -3.93
CA TYR A 652 9.63 -1.53 -5.07
C TYR A 652 11.05 -0.93 -5.20
N VAL A 653 11.19 0.40 -5.22
CA VAL A 653 12.47 1.13 -5.35
C VAL A 653 13.46 0.87 -4.22
N SER A 654 13.02 0.33 -3.09
CA SER A 654 13.93 0.02 -1.97
C SER A 654 14.87 -1.15 -2.28
N SER A 655 14.60 -1.90 -3.34
CA SER A 655 15.42 -3.02 -3.82
C SER A 655 16.58 -2.59 -4.73
N TYR A 656 16.61 -1.33 -5.20
CA TYR A 656 17.57 -0.90 -6.22
C TYR A 656 19.03 -0.98 -5.71
N GLY A 657 19.86 -1.71 -6.46
CA GLY A 657 21.26 -1.99 -6.11
C GLY A 657 21.48 -2.99 -4.96
N VAL A 658 20.42 -3.46 -4.30
CA VAL A 658 20.51 -4.33 -3.11
C VAL A 658 21.02 -5.73 -3.50
N PRO A 659 22.04 -6.29 -2.81
CA PRO A 659 22.53 -7.64 -3.08
C PRO A 659 21.47 -8.71 -2.82
N TRP A 660 21.34 -9.67 -3.75
CA TRP A 660 20.42 -10.82 -3.63
C TRP A 660 18.96 -10.40 -3.39
N PHE A 661 18.51 -9.32 -4.03
CA PHE A 661 17.12 -8.86 -3.93
C PHE A 661 16.13 -9.87 -4.56
N ASP A 662 16.58 -10.60 -5.57
CA ASP A 662 15.84 -11.55 -6.42
C ASP A 662 16.09 -13.03 -6.07
N LYS A 663 17.05 -13.33 -5.20
CA LYS A 663 17.51 -14.69 -4.91
C LYS A 663 18.00 -14.86 -3.49
N THR A 664 18.25 -16.09 -3.08
CA THR A 664 18.77 -16.38 -1.74
C THR A 664 20.21 -15.90 -1.58
N ILE A 665 20.59 -15.56 -0.35
CA ILE A 665 21.95 -15.07 -0.05
C ILE A 665 22.96 -16.18 -0.30
N GLN A 666 23.89 -15.95 -1.23
CA GLN A 666 24.85 -16.95 -1.68
C GLN A 666 26.25 -16.39 -1.94
N LEU A 667 27.27 -17.21 -1.71
CA LEU A 667 28.67 -16.89 -1.97
C LEU A 667 29.23 -17.89 -2.98
N ARG A 668 29.70 -17.41 -4.15
CA ARG A 668 30.20 -18.27 -5.26
C ARG A 668 29.22 -19.38 -5.66
N GLY A 669 27.93 -19.07 -5.72
CA GLY A 669 26.86 -20.03 -6.07
C GLY A 669 26.46 -20.99 -4.94
N HIS A 670 27.12 -20.95 -3.78
CA HIS A 670 26.71 -21.74 -2.62
C HIS A 670 25.84 -20.91 -1.68
N GLN A 671 24.64 -21.41 -1.39
CA GLN A 671 23.70 -20.76 -0.48
C GLN A 671 24.27 -20.66 0.94
N LEU A 672 24.29 -19.45 1.49
CA LEU A 672 24.78 -19.21 2.85
C LEU A 672 23.90 -19.91 3.89
N GLY A 673 22.59 -19.98 3.64
CA GLY A 673 21.64 -20.70 4.49
C GLY A 673 22.05 -22.16 4.72
N SER A 674 22.50 -22.88 3.69
CA SER A 674 22.95 -24.28 3.80
C SER A 674 24.23 -24.41 4.65
N ALA A 675 25.18 -23.50 4.50
CA ALA A 675 26.41 -23.50 5.30
C ALA A 675 26.12 -23.21 6.79
N VAL A 676 25.25 -22.23 7.06
CA VAL A 676 24.83 -21.88 8.43
C VAL A 676 23.98 -23.01 9.04
N LEU A 677 23.17 -23.71 8.23
CA LEU A 677 22.44 -24.90 8.67
C LEU A 677 23.40 -26.02 9.08
N ALA A 678 24.43 -26.31 8.27
CA ALA A 678 25.45 -27.30 8.62
C ALA A 678 26.15 -26.94 9.95
N LEU A 679 26.50 -25.66 10.15
CA LEU A 679 27.05 -25.19 11.43
C LEU A 679 26.07 -25.38 12.59
N ALA A 680 24.78 -25.06 12.40
CA ALA A 680 23.75 -25.26 13.41
C ALA A 680 23.64 -26.74 13.83
N LEU A 681 23.60 -27.65 12.85
CA LEU A 681 23.55 -29.09 13.09
C LEU A 681 24.82 -29.59 13.80
N LEU A 682 26.00 -29.10 13.44
CA LEU A 682 27.25 -29.43 14.13
C LEU A 682 27.26 -28.95 15.59
N LEU A 683 26.74 -27.75 15.86
CA LEU A 683 26.62 -27.23 17.23
C LEU A 683 25.63 -28.05 18.06
N LEU A 684 24.49 -28.43 17.48
CA LEU A 684 23.49 -29.29 18.14
C LEU A 684 24.05 -30.69 18.39
N LEU A 685 24.76 -31.28 17.41
CA LEU A 685 25.44 -32.56 17.56
C LEU A 685 26.52 -32.49 18.65
N ALA A 686 27.34 -31.43 18.66
CA ALA A 686 28.34 -31.22 19.71
C ALA A 686 27.69 -31.07 21.09
N GLY A 687 26.53 -30.40 21.18
CA GLY A 687 25.72 -30.33 22.40
C GLY A 687 25.21 -31.69 22.85
N ALA A 688 24.73 -32.53 21.91
CA ALA A 688 24.28 -33.89 22.18
C ALA A 688 25.44 -34.80 22.63
N VAL A 689 26.58 -34.76 21.94
CA VAL A 689 27.79 -35.49 22.34
C VAL A 689 28.26 -35.04 23.72
N MET A 690 28.29 -33.72 24.00
CA MET A 690 28.61 -33.22 25.32
C MET A 690 27.64 -33.69 26.40
N ASN A 691 26.35 -33.87 26.07
CA ASN A 691 25.38 -34.44 27.00
C ASN A 691 25.78 -35.85 27.43
N PHE A 692 26.11 -36.72 26.46
CA PHE A 692 26.60 -38.07 26.75
C PHE A 692 27.92 -38.05 27.51
N VAL A 693 28.90 -37.23 27.09
CA VAL A 693 30.23 -37.17 27.75
C VAL A 693 30.14 -36.63 29.18
N GLN A 694 29.23 -35.70 29.47
CA GLN A 694 29.02 -35.19 30.83
C GLN A 694 28.44 -36.25 31.77
N GLU A 695 27.63 -37.18 31.25
CA GLU A 695 27.08 -38.30 32.01
C GLU A 695 28.19 -39.25 32.50
N PHE A 696 29.26 -39.42 31.70
CA PHE A 696 30.40 -40.27 32.04
C PHE A 696 31.58 -39.54 32.72
N ARG A 697 31.53 -38.21 32.89
CA ARG A 697 32.58 -37.44 33.59
C ARG A 697 32.25 -37.22 35.06
N THR A 698 33.11 -37.73 35.95
CA THR A 698 33.12 -37.32 37.37
C THR A 698 33.52 -35.85 37.50
N LYS A 699 32.86 -35.13 38.43
CA LYS A 699 32.86 -33.65 38.56
C LYS A 699 34.20 -32.98 38.19
N PRO A 700 34.20 -31.95 37.31
CA PRO A 700 35.43 -31.27 36.93
C PRO A 700 36.01 -30.46 38.09
N LYS A 701 37.33 -30.58 38.34
CA LYS A 701 38.10 -29.67 39.20
C LYS A 701 38.05 -28.26 38.61
N SER A 702 37.87 -27.24 39.46
CA SER A 702 37.87 -25.83 39.09
C SER A 702 39.23 -25.41 38.51
N GLN A 703 39.38 -25.42 37.19
CA GLN A 703 40.50 -24.75 36.53
C GLN A 703 40.17 -23.27 36.33
N GLU A 704 41.13 -22.41 36.70
CA GLU A 704 41.09 -20.98 36.37
C GLU A 704 41.02 -20.79 34.85
N LYS A 705 39.87 -20.30 34.37
CA LYS A 705 39.67 -20.04 32.94
C LYS A 705 40.46 -18.81 32.51
N SER A 706 41.29 -18.95 31.46
CA SER A 706 42.06 -17.86 30.85
C SER A 706 41.16 -16.70 30.37
N ALA A 707 41.74 -15.50 30.19
CA ALA A 707 41.02 -14.32 29.70
C ALA A 707 40.33 -14.55 28.33
N ARG A 708 40.93 -15.37 27.45
CA ARG A 708 40.34 -15.79 26.17
C ARG A 708 39.12 -16.69 26.37
N ALA A 709 39.17 -17.62 27.30
CA ALA A 709 38.03 -18.46 27.68
C ALA A 709 36.91 -17.64 28.34
N ARG A 710 37.22 -16.57 29.09
CA ARG A 710 36.21 -15.63 29.61
C ARG A 710 35.54 -14.82 28.49
N ARG A 711 36.28 -14.35 27.48
CA ARG A 711 35.70 -13.66 26.30
C ARG A 711 34.80 -14.58 25.48
N ILE A 712 35.23 -15.81 25.20
CA ILE A 712 34.42 -16.80 24.48
C ILE A 712 33.16 -17.15 25.28
N ASN A 713 33.25 -17.31 26.60
CA ASN A 713 32.08 -17.50 27.46
C ASN A 713 31.15 -16.27 27.50
N ALA A 714 31.68 -15.05 27.37
CA ALA A 714 30.87 -13.84 27.31
C ALA A 714 30.07 -13.74 25.99
N VAL A 715 30.69 -14.10 24.85
CA VAL A 715 30.01 -14.17 23.55
C VAL A 715 28.98 -15.32 23.53
N ALA A 716 29.35 -16.50 24.05
CA ALA A 716 28.46 -17.64 24.19
C ALA A 716 27.31 -17.41 25.21
N SER A 717 27.43 -16.40 26.08
CA SER A 717 26.40 -16.05 27.06
C SER A 717 25.29 -15.14 26.50
N SER A 718 25.39 -14.69 25.24
CA SER A 718 24.39 -13.80 24.63
C SER A 718 24.15 -14.08 23.13
N PRO A 719 23.80 -15.32 22.72
CA PRO A 719 23.60 -15.66 21.31
C PRO A 719 22.50 -14.83 20.63
N ILE A 720 21.45 -14.44 21.35
CA ILE A 720 20.37 -13.56 20.81
C ILE A 720 20.96 -12.23 20.34
N ALA A 721 21.67 -11.51 21.22
CA ALA A 721 22.23 -10.20 20.88
C ALA A 721 23.24 -10.28 19.72
N VAL A 722 24.10 -11.31 19.70
CA VAL A 722 25.11 -11.45 18.63
C VAL A 722 24.45 -11.67 17.27
N THR A 723 23.52 -12.63 17.19
CA THR A 723 22.84 -12.95 15.93
C THR A 723 21.98 -11.79 15.45
N THR A 724 21.20 -11.17 16.34
CA THR A 724 20.34 -10.03 15.97
C THR A 724 21.14 -8.82 15.51
N LEU A 725 22.23 -8.46 16.19
CA LEU A 725 23.11 -7.38 15.74
C LEU A 725 23.80 -7.69 14.40
N LEU A 726 24.22 -8.94 14.18
CA LEU A 726 24.79 -9.35 12.89
C LEU A 726 23.78 -9.17 11.76
N VAL A 727 22.52 -9.59 11.98
CA VAL A 727 21.44 -9.44 11.01
C VAL A 727 21.09 -7.96 10.78
N THR A 728 21.01 -7.15 11.83
CA THR A 728 20.82 -5.69 11.72
C THR A 728 21.93 -5.03 10.92
N MET A 729 23.19 -5.33 11.24
CA MET A 729 24.34 -4.77 10.51
C MET A 729 24.37 -5.23 9.06
N PHE A 730 23.97 -6.47 8.77
CA PHE A 730 23.80 -6.96 7.41
C PHE A 730 22.74 -6.16 6.65
N MET A 731 21.57 -5.90 7.25
CA MET A 731 20.53 -5.07 6.61
C MET A 731 21.03 -3.66 6.29
N VAL A 732 21.67 -3.00 7.26
CA VAL A 732 22.25 -1.65 7.08
C VAL A 732 23.33 -1.65 6.00
N ALA A 733 24.23 -2.62 6.00
CA ALA A 733 25.28 -2.74 5.00
C ALA A 733 24.73 -3.07 3.61
N SER A 734 23.67 -3.88 3.54
CA SER A 734 23.02 -4.27 2.29
C SER A 734 22.42 -3.06 1.57
N LEU A 735 21.62 -2.25 2.27
CA LEU A 735 21.01 -1.05 1.69
C LEU A 735 22.03 0.08 1.52
N GLY A 736 22.99 0.20 2.44
CA GLY A 736 24.12 1.12 2.28
C GLY A 736 24.95 0.81 1.03
N LYS A 737 25.25 -0.47 0.77
CA LYS A 737 25.88 -0.90 -0.48
C LYS A 737 24.99 -0.56 -1.67
N GLY A 738 23.69 -0.87 -1.61
CA GLY A 738 22.74 -0.53 -2.68
C GLY A 738 22.79 0.94 -3.06
N ALA A 739 22.69 1.83 -2.07
CA ALA A 739 22.81 3.27 -2.25
C ALA A 739 24.13 3.70 -2.91
N VAL A 740 25.26 3.12 -2.49
CA VAL A 740 26.58 3.46 -3.04
C VAL A 740 26.78 2.89 -4.45
N SER A 741 26.38 1.64 -4.71
CA SER A 741 26.58 1.01 -6.02
C SER A 741 25.64 1.52 -7.09
N GLN A 742 24.49 2.07 -6.69
CA GLN A 742 23.49 2.60 -7.60
C GLN A 742 23.85 4.04 -8.04
N TYR A 743 24.65 4.78 -7.28
CA TYR A 743 25.02 6.15 -7.62
C TYR A 743 25.84 6.21 -8.92
N PRO A 744 25.50 7.08 -9.90
CA PRO A 744 24.62 8.25 -9.80
C PRO A 744 23.12 8.00 -10.08
N ALA A 745 22.68 6.79 -10.40
CA ALA A 745 21.26 6.47 -10.60
C ALA A 745 20.43 6.55 -9.30
N TYR A 746 19.10 6.57 -9.43
CA TYR A 746 18.20 6.73 -8.30
C TYR A 746 18.36 5.64 -7.24
N SER A 747 18.43 6.07 -5.99
CA SER A 747 18.17 5.22 -4.82
C SER A 747 17.38 6.03 -3.80
N VAL A 748 16.63 5.34 -2.92
CA VAL A 748 15.89 5.98 -1.81
C VAL A 748 16.82 6.88 -0.97
N ALA A 749 18.07 6.46 -0.76
CA ALA A 749 19.08 7.26 -0.08
C ALA A 749 19.41 8.55 -0.84
N ALA A 750 19.65 8.48 -2.15
CA ALA A 750 19.94 9.64 -2.98
C ALA A 750 18.76 10.62 -3.04
N GLY A 751 17.52 10.12 -3.15
CA GLY A 751 16.30 10.96 -3.09
C GLY A 751 16.17 11.69 -1.74
N ASN A 752 16.31 10.95 -0.63
CA ASN A 752 16.26 11.54 0.71
C ASN A 752 17.38 12.59 0.94
N ILE A 753 18.61 12.31 0.50
CA ILE A 753 19.72 13.27 0.64
C ILE A 753 19.46 14.53 -0.21
N ARG A 754 18.99 14.39 -1.46
CA ARG A 754 18.61 15.51 -2.32
C ARG A 754 17.48 16.35 -1.74
N SER A 755 16.53 15.73 -1.05
CA SER A 755 15.42 16.43 -0.39
C SER A 755 15.89 17.43 0.67
N LEU A 756 17.04 17.18 1.33
CA LEU A 756 17.64 18.15 2.27
C LEU A 756 18.13 19.43 1.58
N ALA A 757 18.46 19.34 0.29
CA ALA A 757 18.88 20.48 -0.54
C ALA A 757 17.68 21.18 -1.22
N GLY A 758 16.44 20.79 -0.91
CA GLY A 758 15.22 21.34 -1.50
C GLY A 758 14.72 20.61 -2.74
N GLN A 759 15.45 19.63 -3.27
CA GLN A 759 15.02 18.79 -4.39
C GLN A 759 14.12 17.66 -3.88
N THR A 760 12.82 17.92 -3.77
CA THR A 760 11.87 17.01 -3.09
C THR A 760 11.17 16.02 -4.01
N CYS A 761 11.28 16.14 -5.34
CA CYS A 761 10.50 15.34 -6.29
C CYS A 761 10.93 13.87 -6.43
N ASN A 762 12.01 13.46 -5.75
CA ASN A 762 12.48 12.07 -5.68
C ASN A 762 12.59 11.42 -7.06
N LEU A 763 11.89 10.31 -7.30
CA LEU A 763 12.06 9.49 -8.50
C LEU A 763 11.64 10.25 -9.78
N ALA A 764 10.69 11.18 -9.68
CA ALA A 764 10.24 12.00 -10.81
C ALA A 764 11.38 12.79 -11.47
N SER A 765 12.41 13.19 -10.71
CA SER A 765 13.55 13.93 -11.26
C SER A 765 14.53 13.06 -12.05
N ASP A 766 14.47 11.73 -11.89
CA ASP A 766 15.35 10.78 -12.59
C ASP A 766 14.60 9.94 -13.64
N VAL A 767 13.26 10.03 -13.69
CA VAL A 767 12.48 9.48 -14.79
C VAL A 767 12.52 10.45 -15.95
N LEU A 768 13.03 9.98 -17.08
CA LEU A 768 13.08 10.69 -18.34
C LEU A 768 11.92 10.22 -19.21
N MET A 769 11.20 11.17 -19.80
CA MET A 769 10.05 10.96 -20.68
C MET A 769 10.39 11.41 -22.09
N GLU A 770 10.02 10.60 -23.07
CA GLU A 770 10.01 10.97 -24.48
C GLU A 770 8.58 11.41 -24.83
N THR A 771 8.36 12.73 -24.95
CA THR A 771 7.00 13.29 -25.06
C THR A 771 6.40 13.13 -26.45
N ASP A 772 7.23 13.19 -27.50
CA ASP A 772 6.84 12.88 -28.87
C ASP A 772 7.85 11.91 -29.51
N PRO A 773 7.56 10.59 -29.53
CA PRO A 773 8.45 9.60 -30.13
C PRO A 773 8.43 9.62 -31.67
N ASN A 774 7.70 10.56 -32.29
CA ASN A 774 7.70 10.76 -33.74
C ASN A 774 8.84 11.63 -34.24
N ASP A 775 9.49 12.35 -33.34
CA ASP A 775 10.69 13.12 -33.62
C ASP A 775 11.96 12.27 -33.38
N GLY A 776 13.10 12.74 -33.88
CA GLY A 776 14.40 12.08 -33.63
C GLY A 776 14.71 10.84 -34.48
N PHE A 777 13.82 10.39 -35.38
CA PHE A 777 14.13 9.29 -36.31
C PHE A 777 15.39 9.59 -37.14
N LEU A 778 16.29 8.62 -37.22
CA LEU A 778 17.56 8.81 -37.93
C LEU A 778 17.33 8.88 -39.44
N ASN A 779 18.09 9.75 -40.10
CA ASN A 779 18.08 9.85 -41.56
C ASN A 779 18.86 8.68 -42.17
N THR A 780 18.41 8.18 -43.31
CA THR A 780 19.15 7.18 -44.07
C THR A 780 20.36 7.82 -44.76
N VAL A 781 21.50 7.13 -44.83
CA VAL A 781 22.71 7.65 -45.48
C VAL A 781 22.52 7.79 -46.99
N ASP A 782 21.71 6.91 -47.60
CA ASP A 782 21.39 6.95 -49.03
C ASP A 782 20.31 7.99 -49.40
N GLY A 783 19.81 8.76 -48.43
CA GLY A 783 18.82 9.82 -48.62
C GLY A 783 17.41 9.33 -48.94
N LYS A 784 17.13 8.03 -48.77
CA LYS A 784 15.78 7.48 -48.93
C LYS A 784 14.83 8.00 -47.84
N PRO A 785 13.54 8.22 -48.18
CA PRO A 785 12.53 8.58 -47.18
C PRO A 785 12.43 7.53 -46.07
N LEU A 786 12.04 7.98 -44.87
CA LEU A 786 11.85 7.09 -43.71
C LEU A 786 10.94 5.90 -44.04
N ALA A 787 9.91 6.09 -44.87
CA ALA A 787 8.98 5.05 -45.35
C ALA A 787 9.66 3.81 -45.96
N GLU A 788 10.81 3.99 -46.62
CA GLU A 788 11.55 2.93 -47.30
C GLU A 788 12.77 2.44 -46.49
N SER A 789 13.03 3.05 -45.33
CA SER A 789 14.25 2.84 -44.54
C SER A 789 14.44 1.42 -44.00
N LEU A 790 13.34 0.67 -43.80
CA LEU A 790 13.40 -0.69 -43.30
C LEU A 790 13.75 -1.74 -44.38
N ARG A 791 13.88 -1.37 -45.66
CA ARG A 791 14.19 -2.30 -46.76
C ARG A 791 15.57 -2.00 -47.36
N GLY A 792 16.63 -2.24 -46.59
CA GLY A 792 18.02 -1.98 -47.01
C GLY A 792 18.44 -2.83 -48.21
N GLY A 793 18.63 -2.20 -49.37
CA GLY A 793 19.30 -2.80 -50.53
C GLY A 793 18.69 -4.10 -51.11
N GLY A 794 17.46 -4.47 -50.75
CA GLY A 794 16.82 -5.72 -51.17
C GLY A 794 17.05 -6.93 -50.26
N LYS A 795 17.68 -6.75 -49.09
CA LYS A 795 17.93 -7.80 -48.09
C LYS A 795 16.79 -7.90 -47.06
N ASN A 796 15.58 -8.15 -47.57
CA ASN A 796 14.41 -8.52 -46.76
C ASN A 796 13.86 -9.84 -47.30
N ARG A 797 13.83 -10.86 -46.44
CA ARG A 797 13.10 -12.10 -46.68
C ARG A 797 12.18 -12.35 -45.50
N GLY A 798 10.89 -12.55 -45.75
CA GLY A 798 9.94 -12.98 -44.72
C GLY A 798 9.45 -11.88 -43.77
N PHE A 799 9.88 -10.63 -43.91
CA PHE A 799 9.33 -9.50 -43.15
C PHE A 799 8.28 -8.73 -43.97
N ASP A 800 7.06 -8.63 -43.45
CA ASP A 800 5.92 -7.96 -44.08
C ASP A 800 5.44 -6.74 -43.26
N PRO A 801 4.91 -5.67 -43.90
CA PRO A 801 4.32 -4.54 -43.18
C PRO A 801 3.16 -4.90 -42.24
N ASN A 802 2.46 -6.01 -42.49
CA ASN A 802 1.39 -6.54 -41.64
C ASN A 802 1.83 -7.78 -40.85
N GLY A 803 3.14 -8.05 -40.77
CA GLY A 803 3.70 -9.22 -40.10
C GLY A 803 3.77 -9.09 -38.58
N VAL A 804 2.68 -8.61 -37.97
CA VAL A 804 2.50 -8.46 -36.51
C VAL A 804 1.13 -9.04 -36.15
N PRO A 805 1.02 -9.87 -35.09
CA PRO A 805 -0.27 -10.37 -34.62
C PRO A 805 -1.22 -9.23 -34.27
N SER A 806 -2.51 -9.43 -34.55
CA SER A 806 -3.56 -8.44 -34.22
C SER A 806 -3.83 -8.30 -32.71
N ASN A 807 -3.46 -9.29 -31.91
CA ASN A 807 -3.60 -9.29 -30.47
C ASN A 807 -2.41 -10.03 -29.85
N MET A 808 -1.65 -9.32 -29.03
CA MET A 808 -0.50 -9.81 -28.31
C MET A 808 -0.77 -9.77 -26.81
N LYS A 809 -0.54 -10.90 -26.16
CA LYS A 809 -0.62 -10.99 -24.71
C LYS A 809 0.76 -11.06 -24.11
N ALA A 810 1.06 -10.11 -23.23
CA ALA A 810 2.29 -10.13 -22.44
C ALA A 810 2.36 -11.39 -21.56
N GLU A 811 3.56 -11.95 -21.41
CA GLU A 811 3.80 -13.15 -20.61
C GLU A 811 3.25 -13.07 -19.19
N ALA A 812 2.72 -14.17 -18.66
CA ALA A 812 2.07 -14.16 -17.36
C ALA A 812 3.03 -13.82 -16.20
N VAL A 813 2.51 -13.15 -15.17
CA VAL A 813 3.22 -12.83 -13.92
C VAL A 813 2.76 -13.78 -12.82
N ASP A 814 3.70 -14.32 -12.04
CA ASP A 814 3.43 -15.17 -10.87
C ASP A 814 2.81 -14.36 -9.72
N THR A 815 1.63 -14.80 -9.26
CA THR A 815 0.86 -14.12 -8.19
C THR A 815 1.41 -14.36 -6.79
N SER A 816 2.27 -15.38 -6.59
CA SER A 816 2.88 -15.70 -5.30
C SER A 816 3.87 -14.64 -4.80
N GLN A 817 4.23 -13.70 -5.69
CA GLN A 817 5.21 -12.66 -5.44
C GLN A 817 4.68 -11.47 -4.61
N SER A 818 3.36 -11.31 -4.47
CA SER A 818 2.76 -10.18 -3.73
C SER A 818 1.53 -10.60 -2.93
N GLN A 819 1.43 -10.13 -1.68
CA GLN A 819 0.23 -10.29 -0.88
C GLN A 819 -0.99 -9.52 -1.46
N ALA A 820 -0.77 -8.48 -2.27
CA ALA A 820 -1.85 -7.64 -2.81
C ALA A 820 -2.75 -8.38 -3.83
N SER A 821 -2.28 -9.50 -4.38
CA SER A 821 -3.02 -10.33 -5.34
C SER A 821 -4.23 -11.05 -4.73
N THR A 822 -4.32 -11.17 -3.41
CA THR A 822 -5.47 -11.81 -2.73
C THR A 822 -6.72 -10.90 -2.64
N ALA A 823 -6.72 -9.77 -3.34
CA ALA A 823 -7.86 -8.85 -3.42
C ALA A 823 -8.89 -9.26 -4.48
N ASP A 824 -8.55 -10.22 -5.34
CA ASP A 824 -9.47 -10.85 -6.27
C ASP A 824 -10.09 -12.09 -5.61
N THR A 825 -11.38 -12.02 -5.29
CA THR A 825 -12.11 -13.11 -4.62
C THR A 825 -12.98 -13.94 -5.57
N ASP A 826 -13.11 -13.50 -6.83
CA ASP A 826 -14.00 -14.16 -7.79
C ASP A 826 -13.31 -15.34 -8.49
N ASP A 827 -11.98 -15.35 -8.53
CA ASP A 827 -11.19 -16.56 -8.77
C ASP A 827 -10.81 -17.24 -7.45
N GLN A 828 -11.64 -18.19 -7.01
CA GLN A 828 -11.26 -19.22 -6.03
C GLN A 828 -10.19 -20.17 -6.59
N SER A 829 -9.12 -19.66 -7.19
CA SER A 829 -7.91 -20.45 -7.29
C SER A 829 -7.17 -20.32 -5.96
N THR A 830 -7.43 -21.29 -5.08
CA THR A 830 -6.54 -21.67 -3.99
C THR A 830 -5.20 -22.22 -4.51
N ASP A 831 -4.81 -21.87 -5.73
CA ASP A 831 -3.65 -22.38 -6.42
C ASP A 831 -2.49 -21.39 -6.21
N PRO A 832 -1.50 -21.73 -5.36
CA PRO A 832 -0.33 -20.87 -5.12
C PRO A 832 0.59 -20.72 -6.34
N GLU A 833 0.24 -21.32 -7.49
CA GLU A 833 0.92 -21.20 -8.78
C GLU A 833 0.11 -20.39 -9.83
N ALA A 834 -0.96 -19.69 -9.43
CA ALA A 834 -1.75 -18.88 -10.36
C ALA A 834 -0.89 -17.80 -11.01
N THR A 835 -1.01 -17.65 -12.33
CA THR A 835 -0.34 -16.59 -13.09
C THR A 835 -1.39 -15.66 -13.71
N VAL A 836 -1.10 -14.36 -13.75
CA VAL A 836 -1.99 -13.36 -14.35
C VAL A 836 -1.36 -12.85 -15.63
N GLU A 837 -2.08 -12.99 -16.74
CA GLU A 837 -1.76 -12.36 -18.02
C GLU A 837 -2.35 -10.94 -18.07
N GLY A 838 -1.59 -9.96 -18.59
CA GLY A 838 -2.07 -8.57 -18.73
C GLY A 838 -1.03 -7.50 -18.38
N GLY A 839 -1.50 -6.27 -18.14
CA GLY A 839 -0.69 -5.11 -17.72
C GLY A 839 -0.17 -4.19 -18.83
N SER A 840 -0.47 -4.52 -20.10
CA SER A 840 0.03 -3.84 -21.31
C SER A 840 -1.06 -3.10 -22.11
N ALA A 841 -2.25 -2.95 -21.54
CA ALA A 841 -3.49 -2.51 -22.20
C ALA A 841 -3.57 -0.99 -22.47
N SER A 842 -2.46 -0.39 -22.90
CA SER A 842 -2.31 1.04 -23.16
C SER A 842 -1.69 1.26 -24.55
N GLY A 843 -2.20 0.52 -25.55
CA GLY A 843 -1.81 0.58 -26.96
C GLY A 843 -0.58 -0.26 -27.34
N THR A 844 -0.16 -1.22 -26.52
CA THR A 844 1.07 -2.03 -26.77
C THR A 844 0.80 -3.50 -27.08
N ASP A 845 -0.45 -3.93 -26.96
CA ASP A 845 -0.98 -5.25 -27.27
C ASP A 845 -1.28 -5.47 -28.77
N GLY A 846 -1.09 -4.44 -29.59
CA GLY A 846 -1.31 -4.49 -31.03
C GLY A 846 -2.75 -4.19 -31.41
N GLY A 847 -3.06 -4.36 -32.69
CA GLY A 847 -4.35 -3.96 -33.25
C GLY A 847 -4.26 -3.81 -34.77
N LYS A 848 -5.42 -3.70 -35.40
CA LYS A 848 -5.52 -3.44 -36.85
C LYS A 848 -6.31 -2.15 -37.07
N ARG A 849 -5.73 -1.25 -37.87
CA ARG A 849 -6.34 0.00 -38.33
C ARG A 849 -6.99 -0.20 -39.69
N ALA A 850 -8.03 0.58 -39.97
CA ALA A 850 -8.70 0.57 -41.28
C ALA A 850 -7.79 1.19 -42.35
N ASP A 851 -7.16 2.32 -42.02
CA ASP A 851 -6.29 3.07 -42.91
C ASP A 851 -4.89 2.44 -42.98
N LYS A 852 -4.28 2.52 -44.16
CA LYS A 852 -2.91 2.04 -44.40
C LYS A 852 -1.92 3.14 -44.03
N GLY A 853 -0.91 2.78 -43.24
CA GLY A 853 0.22 3.65 -42.93
C GLY A 853 1.21 3.77 -44.10
N VAL A 854 2.34 4.42 -43.82
CA VAL A 854 3.31 4.91 -44.82
C VAL A 854 3.87 3.83 -45.76
N ASN A 855 4.04 2.60 -45.27
CA ASN A 855 4.55 1.46 -46.05
C ASN A 855 3.48 0.41 -46.37
N GLY A 856 2.20 0.76 -46.19
CA GLY A 856 1.06 -0.11 -46.43
C GLY A 856 0.63 -0.96 -45.22
N SER A 857 1.26 -0.78 -44.06
CA SER A 857 0.89 -1.47 -42.82
C SER A 857 -0.47 -1.02 -42.29
N GLN A 858 -1.27 -1.97 -41.82
CA GLN A 858 -2.51 -1.74 -41.06
C GLN A 858 -2.30 -1.99 -39.57
N VAL A 859 -1.07 -2.15 -39.09
CA VAL A 859 -0.79 -2.38 -37.67
C VAL A 859 -1.04 -1.10 -36.87
N GLU A 860 -1.65 -1.24 -35.70
CA GLU A 860 -1.73 -0.18 -34.71
C GLU A 860 -0.38 -0.03 -34.00
N LEU A 861 0.23 1.16 -34.13
CA LEU A 861 1.55 1.42 -33.56
C LEU A 861 1.43 1.91 -32.10
N PRO A 862 2.38 1.51 -31.23
CA PRO A 862 2.38 1.88 -29.83
C PRO A 862 2.85 3.32 -29.61
N PHE A 863 2.81 3.79 -28.36
CA PHE A 863 3.46 5.01 -27.88
C PHE A 863 2.99 6.32 -28.54
N GLY A 864 1.90 6.30 -29.32
CA GLY A 864 1.48 7.45 -30.13
C GLY A 864 2.33 7.66 -31.38
N LEU A 865 3.03 6.62 -31.85
CA LEU A 865 3.74 6.66 -33.13
C LEU A 865 2.76 6.86 -34.29
N ASP A 866 3.07 7.82 -35.15
CA ASP A 866 2.30 8.26 -36.30
C ASP A 866 2.51 7.26 -37.45
N PRO A 867 1.48 6.46 -37.77
CA PRO A 867 1.58 5.45 -38.80
C PRO A 867 1.73 6.02 -40.22
N ASP A 868 1.40 7.29 -40.43
CA ASP A 868 1.56 7.95 -41.73
C ASP A 868 3.01 8.40 -41.96
N LYS A 869 3.87 8.32 -40.94
CA LYS A 869 5.30 8.64 -41.00
C LYS A 869 6.20 7.43 -40.75
N VAL A 870 5.82 6.57 -39.80
CA VAL A 870 6.69 5.51 -39.28
C VAL A 870 6.36 4.17 -39.94
N PRO A 871 7.30 3.55 -40.69
CA PRO A 871 7.10 2.21 -41.22
C PRO A 871 7.30 1.14 -40.13
N VAL A 872 6.68 -0.01 -40.33
CA VAL A 872 6.89 -1.21 -39.52
C VAL A 872 7.10 -2.42 -40.41
N LEU A 873 7.93 -3.36 -39.97
CA LEU A 873 8.07 -4.68 -40.58
C LEU A 873 8.12 -5.75 -39.47
N GLY A 874 7.49 -6.90 -39.71
CA GLY A 874 7.57 -8.04 -38.80
C GLY A 874 7.56 -9.39 -39.52
N SER A 875 8.06 -10.43 -38.85
CA SER A 875 8.21 -11.78 -39.41
C SER A 875 6.98 -12.69 -39.22
N TYR A 876 5.98 -12.27 -38.45
CA TYR A 876 4.79 -13.08 -38.19
C TYR A 876 3.94 -13.26 -39.46
N SER A 877 3.47 -14.49 -39.69
CA SER A 877 2.51 -14.80 -40.77
C SER A 877 1.29 -15.52 -40.21
N GLU A 878 0.07 -15.09 -40.57
CA GLU A 878 -1.16 -15.83 -40.23
C GLU A 878 -1.26 -17.18 -40.98
N ASP A 879 -0.63 -17.31 -42.16
CA ASP A 879 -0.69 -18.54 -42.97
C ASP A 879 0.36 -19.60 -42.57
N ILE A 880 1.65 -19.28 -42.76
CA ILE A 880 2.75 -20.20 -42.49
C ILE A 880 3.99 -19.44 -42.03
N GLN A 881 4.54 -19.83 -40.89
CA GLN A 881 5.82 -19.29 -40.43
C GLN A 881 6.96 -19.76 -41.35
N ARG A 882 7.86 -18.85 -41.69
CA ARG A 882 9.02 -19.12 -42.55
C ARG A 882 10.24 -18.42 -41.98
N PRO A 883 11.44 -18.98 -42.19
CA PRO A 883 12.65 -18.28 -41.83
C PRO A 883 12.71 -16.90 -42.49
N ALA A 884 12.95 -15.87 -41.68
CA ALA A 884 12.97 -14.48 -42.08
C ALA A 884 14.30 -13.82 -41.72
N ASN A 885 14.77 -12.92 -42.58
CA ASN A 885 15.94 -12.08 -42.31
C ASN A 885 15.70 -10.66 -42.82
N LEU A 886 16.29 -9.70 -42.12
CA LEU A 886 16.18 -8.30 -42.46
C LEU A 886 17.48 -7.55 -42.15
N GLU A 887 18.00 -6.85 -43.16
CA GLU A 887 18.96 -5.76 -42.98
C GLU A 887 18.28 -4.44 -43.37
N THR A 888 18.22 -3.48 -42.46
CA THR A 888 17.68 -2.14 -42.78
C THR A 888 18.66 -1.34 -43.64
N SER A 889 18.23 -0.19 -44.14
CA SER A 889 19.18 0.81 -44.65
C SER A 889 20.16 1.23 -43.55
N TRP A 890 21.33 1.75 -43.96
CA TRP A 890 22.24 2.45 -43.06
C TRP A 890 21.64 3.80 -42.69
N PHE A 891 21.55 4.07 -41.39
CA PHE A 891 21.11 5.32 -40.80
C PHE A 891 22.32 6.13 -40.35
N GLN A 892 22.34 7.42 -40.67
CA GLN A 892 23.40 8.33 -40.26
C GLN A 892 23.34 8.50 -38.74
N LEU A 893 24.49 8.30 -38.08
CA LEU A 893 24.61 8.61 -36.65
C LEU A 893 24.73 10.12 -36.45
N PRO A 894 23.97 10.70 -35.50
CA PRO A 894 24.10 12.10 -35.13
C PRO A 894 25.41 12.34 -34.37
N GLU A 895 25.75 13.62 -34.15
CA GLU A 895 26.82 13.97 -33.21
C GLU A 895 26.40 13.52 -31.80
N ILE A 896 27.27 12.78 -31.12
CA ILE A 896 26.97 12.25 -29.79
C ILE A 896 27.13 13.38 -28.77
N ASP A 897 26.08 13.63 -27.99
CA ASP A 897 26.11 14.55 -26.84
C ASP A 897 25.59 13.87 -25.56
N GLU A 898 25.71 14.55 -24.42
CA GLU A 898 25.26 14.03 -23.13
C GLU A 898 23.72 14.11 -22.94
N ASP A 899 23.03 14.91 -23.75
CA ASP A 899 21.60 15.14 -23.66
C ASP A 899 20.81 14.01 -24.38
N HIS A 900 21.44 13.29 -25.30
CA HIS A 900 20.90 12.16 -26.05
C HIS A 900 21.65 10.84 -25.77
N PRO A 901 21.45 10.22 -24.59
CA PRO A 901 22.18 9.02 -24.18
C PRO A 901 21.72 7.72 -24.86
N LEU A 902 20.64 7.77 -25.66
CA LEU A 902 19.92 6.59 -26.11
C LEU A 902 19.47 6.66 -27.58
N ILE A 903 19.72 5.58 -28.31
CA ILE A 903 19.01 5.25 -29.54
C ILE A 903 17.91 4.24 -29.18
N ALA A 904 16.67 4.57 -29.48
CA ALA A 904 15.50 3.75 -29.22
C ALA A 904 15.00 3.07 -30.50
N VAL A 905 14.58 1.80 -30.37
CA VAL A 905 13.88 1.07 -31.43
C VAL A 905 12.61 0.47 -30.83
N SER A 906 11.45 0.88 -31.34
CA SER A 906 10.19 0.24 -30.95
C SER A 906 10.08 -1.11 -31.65
N ALA A 907 9.96 -2.17 -30.87
CA ALA A 907 9.94 -3.55 -31.34
C ALA A 907 8.89 -4.39 -30.61
N ALA A 908 8.47 -5.48 -31.24
CA ALA A 908 7.57 -6.48 -30.68
C ALA A 908 8.08 -7.90 -30.99
N GLY A 909 7.47 -8.90 -30.37
CA GLY A 909 7.87 -10.29 -30.48
C GLY A 909 8.94 -10.70 -29.44
N ARG A 910 9.51 -11.90 -29.62
CA ARG A 910 10.49 -12.48 -28.70
C ARG A 910 11.90 -12.20 -29.20
N ILE A 911 12.68 -11.43 -28.45
CA ILE A 911 14.00 -10.93 -28.88
C ILE A 911 15.05 -11.37 -27.87
N PHE A 912 16.13 -11.95 -28.38
CA PHE A 912 17.25 -12.41 -27.57
C PHE A 912 17.97 -11.22 -26.93
N HIS A 913 18.19 -11.30 -25.62
CA HIS A 913 18.96 -10.31 -24.86
C HIS A 913 19.43 -10.89 -23.51
N HIS A 914 20.33 -10.19 -22.84
CA HIS A 914 20.71 -10.44 -21.45
C HIS A 914 20.02 -9.44 -20.54
N ASP A 915 19.33 -9.96 -19.53
CA ASP A 915 18.64 -9.13 -18.53
C ASP A 915 19.63 -8.36 -17.62
N ILE A 916 19.11 -7.63 -16.65
CA ILE A 916 19.92 -6.87 -15.68
C ILE A 916 20.86 -7.73 -14.82
N ASN A 917 20.59 -9.04 -14.72
CA ASN A 917 21.43 -10.01 -14.01
C ASN A 917 22.45 -10.70 -14.93
N GLY A 918 22.46 -10.38 -16.23
CA GLY A 918 23.27 -11.05 -17.23
C GLY A 918 22.75 -12.44 -17.60
N VAL A 919 21.48 -12.74 -17.35
CA VAL A 919 20.84 -14.00 -17.74
C VAL A 919 20.29 -13.85 -19.16
N ALA A 920 20.67 -14.78 -20.03
CA ALA A 920 20.19 -14.81 -21.40
C ALA A 920 18.70 -15.17 -21.46
N GLN A 921 17.91 -14.30 -22.08
CA GLN A 921 16.51 -14.48 -22.41
C GLN A 921 16.39 -15.03 -23.83
N GLN A 922 15.56 -16.06 -24.00
CA GLN A 922 15.38 -16.72 -25.30
C GLN A 922 14.58 -15.82 -26.25
N GLY A 923 14.94 -15.81 -27.53
CA GLY A 923 14.26 -15.03 -28.54
C GLY A 923 15.01 -15.05 -29.88
N ARG A 924 14.55 -14.21 -30.80
CA ARG A 924 15.12 -14.04 -32.13
C ARG A 924 16.22 -12.97 -32.11
N LYS A 925 17.14 -13.03 -33.07
CA LYS A 925 18.27 -12.09 -33.13
C LYS A 925 17.76 -10.74 -33.65
N LEU A 926 18.05 -9.68 -32.92
CA LEU A 926 17.96 -8.30 -33.39
C LEU A 926 19.15 -7.54 -32.79
N VAL A 927 20.02 -7.00 -33.65
CA VAL A 927 21.22 -6.26 -33.23
C VAL A 927 21.36 -4.97 -34.01
N ALA A 928 22.00 -3.98 -33.40
CA ALA A 928 22.44 -2.76 -34.09
C ALA A 928 23.88 -2.96 -34.57
N GLN A 929 24.11 -2.92 -35.88
CA GLN A 929 25.45 -2.92 -36.47
C GLN A 929 25.91 -1.49 -36.68
N TYR A 930 27.07 -1.15 -36.12
CA TYR A 930 27.71 0.15 -36.32
C TYR A 930 28.77 0.06 -37.40
N GLY A 931 28.80 1.04 -38.30
CA GLY A 931 29.71 1.02 -39.44
C GLY A 931 30.22 2.40 -39.82
N ARG A 932 31.23 2.39 -40.68
CA ARG A 932 31.84 3.58 -41.28
C ARG A 932 31.88 3.42 -42.80
N GLU A 933 31.70 4.52 -43.53
CA GLU A 933 31.86 4.52 -44.99
C GLU A 933 33.28 4.07 -45.40
N GLY A 934 33.37 3.19 -46.41
CA GLY A 934 34.64 2.73 -47.00
C GLY A 934 34.84 1.22 -47.11
N GLY A 935 33.80 0.40 -46.91
CA GLY A 935 33.88 -1.08 -47.01
C GLY A 935 33.51 -1.66 -48.38
N ASP A 936 33.82 -2.94 -48.60
CA ASP A 936 33.66 -3.65 -49.88
C ASP A 936 32.22 -4.15 -50.17
N GLU A 937 31.40 -4.43 -49.14
CA GLU A 937 29.97 -4.79 -49.26
C GLU A 937 29.07 -3.62 -48.82
N ASP A 938 28.12 -3.23 -49.67
CA ASP A 938 27.17 -2.10 -49.47
C ASP A 938 27.83 -0.72 -49.18
N GLY A 939 29.15 -0.59 -49.30
CA GLY A 939 29.91 0.65 -49.10
C GLY A 939 30.33 0.93 -47.65
N PHE A 940 30.04 0.03 -46.70
CA PHE A 940 30.29 0.23 -45.26
C PHE A 940 31.16 -0.88 -44.67
N GLU A 941 32.12 -0.49 -43.82
CA GLU A 941 32.88 -1.39 -42.96
C GLU A 941 32.15 -1.54 -41.63
N VAL A 942 31.73 -2.76 -41.26
CA VAL A 942 31.10 -3.05 -39.96
C VAL A 942 32.16 -3.06 -38.86
N LEU A 943 32.01 -2.19 -37.87
CA LEU A 943 32.96 -2.03 -36.76
C LEU A 943 32.57 -2.87 -35.54
N SER A 944 31.27 -2.92 -35.21
CA SER A 944 30.75 -3.72 -34.10
C SER A 944 29.28 -4.06 -34.28
N GLU A 945 28.81 -5.03 -33.49
CA GLU A 945 27.38 -5.30 -33.27
C GLU A 945 27.06 -5.06 -31.80
N ALA A 946 25.94 -4.41 -31.52
CA ALA A 946 25.41 -4.21 -30.18
C ALA A 946 24.10 -4.98 -29.99
N GLU A 947 24.01 -5.65 -28.84
CA GLU A 947 22.80 -6.30 -28.35
C GLU A 947 21.88 -5.25 -27.73
N PRO A 948 20.55 -5.31 -27.96
CA PRO A 948 19.62 -4.38 -27.34
C PRO A 948 19.49 -4.61 -25.85
N ILE A 949 19.30 -3.53 -25.10
CA ILE A 949 18.72 -3.62 -23.76
C ILE A 949 17.21 -3.70 -23.89
N ASP A 950 16.64 -4.81 -23.43
CA ASP A 950 15.21 -5.09 -23.40
C ASP A 950 14.76 -5.31 -21.94
N ILE A 951 13.68 -4.65 -21.54
CA ILE A 951 13.07 -4.80 -20.20
C ILE A 951 11.74 -5.57 -20.24
N GLY A 952 11.28 -5.95 -21.44
CA GLY A 952 10.00 -6.60 -21.63
C GLY A 952 8.78 -5.67 -21.46
N PRO A 953 7.58 -6.24 -21.36
CA PRO A 953 7.30 -7.67 -21.53
C PRO A 953 7.29 -8.10 -23.00
N ALA A 954 7.73 -9.33 -23.26
CA ALA A 954 7.52 -9.98 -24.55
C ALA A 954 6.13 -10.66 -24.57
N PRO A 955 5.51 -10.88 -25.76
CA PRO A 955 5.89 -10.38 -27.08
C PRO A 955 5.29 -8.99 -27.43
N THR A 956 4.73 -8.26 -26.47
CA THR A 956 4.11 -6.94 -26.74
C THR A 956 5.11 -5.88 -27.20
N TRP A 957 4.59 -4.77 -27.74
CA TRP A 957 5.39 -3.62 -28.13
C TRP A 957 6.17 -3.02 -26.95
N ARG A 958 7.45 -2.73 -27.17
CA ARG A 958 8.36 -2.12 -26.20
C ARG A 958 9.50 -1.39 -26.91
N ASN A 959 10.20 -0.53 -26.18
CA ASN A 959 11.36 0.19 -26.71
C ASN A 959 12.64 -0.53 -26.30
N LEU A 960 13.36 -1.06 -27.29
CA LEU A 960 14.72 -1.53 -27.15
C LEU A 960 15.67 -0.34 -27.07
N ARG A 961 16.70 -0.46 -26.26
CA ARG A 961 17.61 0.64 -25.93
C ARG A 961 19.03 0.28 -26.37
N PHE A 962 19.66 1.17 -27.12
CA PHE A 962 21.08 1.13 -27.46
C PHE A 962 21.75 2.37 -26.88
N LEU A 963 22.80 2.19 -26.08
CA LEU A 963 23.47 3.30 -25.41
C LEU A 963 24.40 4.02 -26.38
N THR A 964 24.33 5.35 -26.45
CA THR A 964 25.22 6.12 -27.34
C THR A 964 26.69 6.07 -26.89
N GLU A 965 26.94 5.84 -25.60
CA GLU A 965 28.29 5.60 -25.06
C GLU A 965 28.92 4.28 -25.50
N GLU A 966 28.14 3.31 -25.97
CA GLU A 966 28.62 2.02 -26.47
C GLU A 966 28.94 2.05 -27.99
N ILE A 967 28.69 3.19 -28.65
CA ILE A 967 29.00 3.38 -30.07
C ILE A 967 30.53 3.40 -30.26
N PRO A 968 31.09 2.57 -31.16
CA PRO A 968 32.53 2.57 -31.42
C PRO A 968 33.05 3.90 -31.95
N GLU A 969 34.25 4.29 -31.53
CA GLU A 969 34.95 5.44 -32.11
C GLU A 969 35.08 5.30 -33.63
N GLY A 970 34.65 6.33 -34.36
CA GLY A 970 34.71 6.37 -35.82
C GLY A 970 33.54 5.73 -36.56
N ALA A 971 32.53 5.20 -35.84
CA ALA A 971 31.25 4.84 -36.45
C ALA A 971 30.51 6.09 -36.95
N THR A 972 30.03 6.06 -38.19
CA THR A 972 29.27 7.16 -38.81
C THR A 972 27.85 6.75 -39.18
N ALA A 973 27.54 5.45 -39.13
CA ALA A 973 26.22 4.93 -39.42
C ALA A 973 25.86 3.72 -38.54
N VAL A 974 24.56 3.46 -38.42
CA VAL A 974 23.98 2.30 -37.75
C VAL A 974 22.93 1.63 -38.64
N ARG A 975 22.83 0.31 -38.61
CA ARG A 975 21.70 -0.42 -39.22
C ARG A 975 21.21 -1.50 -38.27
N LEU A 976 19.94 -1.90 -38.42
CA LEU A 976 19.36 -3.01 -37.66
C LEU A 976 19.45 -4.29 -38.49
N VAL A 977 19.89 -5.37 -37.84
CA VAL A 977 19.95 -6.71 -38.43
C VAL A 977 19.09 -7.65 -37.60
N ALA A 978 18.07 -8.23 -38.24
CA ALA A 978 17.16 -9.18 -37.62
C ALA A 978 17.21 -10.54 -38.30
N GLU A 979 17.20 -11.60 -37.50
CA GLU A 979 17.12 -12.98 -37.98
C GLU A 979 16.11 -13.78 -37.16
N ASP A 980 15.15 -14.36 -37.87
CA ASP A 980 14.16 -15.28 -37.35
C ASP A 980 14.27 -16.61 -38.08
N ASN A 981 15.01 -17.54 -37.49
CA ASN A 981 15.19 -18.89 -38.01
C ASN A 981 14.25 -19.92 -37.35
N ASP A 982 13.36 -19.48 -36.45
CA ASP A 982 12.34 -20.35 -35.88
C ASP A 982 11.14 -20.42 -36.82
N VAL A 983 10.36 -21.49 -36.70
CA VAL A 983 9.08 -21.62 -37.41
C VAL A 983 7.93 -21.90 -36.44
N SER A 984 8.18 -21.76 -35.14
CA SER A 984 7.16 -21.79 -34.11
C SER A 984 6.33 -20.51 -34.16
N GLU A 985 5.02 -20.61 -34.01
CA GLU A 985 4.08 -19.49 -34.17
C GLU A 985 4.30 -18.35 -33.15
N ASP A 986 4.83 -18.68 -31.97
CA ASP A 986 5.14 -17.73 -30.90
C ASP A 986 6.51 -17.06 -31.05
N GLN A 987 7.33 -17.52 -32.01
CA GLN A 987 8.68 -17.04 -32.25
C GLN A 987 8.70 -16.15 -33.50
N TRP A 988 8.52 -14.86 -33.27
CA TRP A 988 8.56 -13.83 -34.31
C TRP A 988 9.12 -12.53 -33.72
N LEU A 989 9.46 -11.57 -34.58
CA LEU A 989 9.80 -10.21 -34.15
C LEU A 989 9.30 -9.15 -35.13
N ALA A 990 9.09 -7.94 -34.65
CA ALA A 990 8.79 -6.77 -35.47
C ALA A 990 9.55 -5.56 -34.96
N LEU A 991 9.82 -4.61 -35.86
CA LEU A 991 10.60 -3.41 -35.54
C LEU A 991 10.20 -2.20 -36.37
N THR A 992 10.52 -1.05 -35.80
CA THR A 992 10.46 0.28 -36.42
C THR A 992 11.89 0.81 -36.66
N PRO A 993 12.09 1.88 -37.44
CA PRO A 993 13.41 2.48 -37.60
C PRO A 993 14.01 2.97 -36.27
N PRO A 994 15.34 3.06 -36.14
CA PRO A 994 15.98 3.64 -34.97
C PRO A 994 15.74 5.16 -34.91
N ARG A 995 15.52 5.66 -33.70
CA ARG A 995 15.44 7.09 -33.41
C ARG A 995 16.36 7.47 -32.26
N LEU A 996 16.91 8.67 -32.31
CA LEU A 996 17.57 9.30 -31.17
C LEU A 996 16.48 9.79 -30.21
N ALA A 997 16.47 9.30 -28.97
CA ALA A 997 15.41 9.63 -28.03
C ALA A 997 15.58 11.04 -27.47
N GLU A 998 14.55 11.87 -27.61
CA GLU A 998 14.47 13.23 -27.05
C GLU A 998 13.89 13.15 -25.64
N LEU A 999 14.74 13.31 -24.63
CA LEU A 999 14.42 12.96 -23.24
C LEU A 999 14.31 14.18 -22.34
N GLN A 1000 13.17 14.31 -21.67
CA GLN A 1000 12.96 15.35 -20.67
C GLN A 1000 12.63 14.76 -19.30
N PRO A 1001 13.13 15.32 -18.18
CA PRO A 1001 12.72 14.89 -16.85
C PRO A 1001 11.20 14.98 -16.68
N MET A 1002 10.59 14.01 -15.99
CA MET A 1002 9.15 13.99 -15.75
C MET A 1002 8.65 15.26 -15.04
N THR A 1003 9.46 15.86 -14.17
CA THR A 1003 9.11 17.12 -13.48
C THR A 1003 8.92 18.31 -14.42
N ASP A 1004 9.50 18.25 -15.62
CA ASP A 1004 9.43 19.32 -16.61
C ASP A 1004 8.27 19.09 -17.58
N VAL A 1005 7.85 17.82 -17.74
CA VAL A 1005 6.72 17.40 -18.59
C VAL A 1005 5.39 17.43 -17.86
N ILE A 1006 5.33 16.89 -16.64
CA ILE A 1006 4.12 16.82 -15.82
C ILE A 1006 4.19 17.91 -14.76
N SER A 1007 3.42 18.97 -14.96
CA SER A 1007 3.32 20.08 -14.01
C SER A 1007 2.80 19.59 -12.65
N PRO A 1008 3.27 20.14 -11.51
CA PRO A 1008 2.72 19.82 -10.19
C PRO A 1008 1.20 20.05 -10.04
N GLU A 1009 0.59 20.84 -10.91
CA GLU A 1009 -0.82 21.19 -10.93
C GLU A 1009 -1.65 20.17 -11.71
N THR A 1010 -1.03 19.43 -12.63
CA THR A 1010 -1.70 18.43 -13.47
C THR A 1010 -2.22 17.29 -12.60
N ALA A 1011 -3.51 16.95 -12.77
CA ALA A 1011 -4.13 15.82 -12.09
C ALA A 1011 -3.57 14.50 -12.60
N THR A 1012 -3.10 13.65 -11.69
CA THR A 1012 -2.53 12.34 -12.02
C THR A 1012 -3.16 11.22 -11.20
N ILE A 1013 -3.04 9.98 -11.68
CA ILE A 1013 -3.27 8.77 -10.90
C ILE A 1013 -1.90 8.15 -10.59
N PRO A 1014 -1.23 8.53 -9.49
CA PRO A 1014 -0.12 7.74 -9.00
C PRO A 1014 -0.67 6.48 -8.35
N ASP A 1015 -0.38 5.31 -8.92
CA ASP A 1015 -0.80 4.03 -8.36
C ASP A 1015 -0.29 3.89 -6.90
N TRP A 1016 -1.06 3.19 -6.07
CA TRP A 1016 -0.80 3.13 -4.64
C TRP A 1016 0.62 2.71 -4.20
N PRO A 1017 1.36 1.84 -4.91
CA PRO A 1017 2.72 1.48 -4.50
C PRO A 1017 3.76 2.56 -4.81
N VAL A 1018 3.49 3.42 -5.80
CA VAL A 1018 4.48 4.37 -6.33
C VAL A 1018 4.33 5.77 -5.76
N ALA A 1019 3.13 6.17 -5.33
CA ALA A 1019 2.81 7.55 -5.00
C ALA A 1019 3.78 8.25 -4.02
N PHE A 1020 4.38 7.52 -3.08
CA PHE A 1020 5.34 8.10 -2.13
C PHE A 1020 6.68 8.51 -2.77
N GLN A 1021 7.02 7.96 -3.93
CA GLN A 1021 8.22 8.30 -4.69
C GLN A 1021 7.99 9.44 -5.71
N PHE A 1022 6.73 9.84 -5.90
CA PHE A 1022 6.29 10.94 -6.77
C PHE A 1022 5.59 12.04 -5.95
N PRO A 1023 6.24 12.65 -4.95
CA PRO A 1023 5.60 13.61 -4.05
C PRO A 1023 5.28 14.97 -4.68
N CYS A 1024 5.80 15.26 -5.88
CA CYS A 1024 5.55 16.50 -6.63
C CYS A 1024 4.35 16.38 -7.57
N GLN A 1025 4.09 15.21 -8.13
CA GLN A 1025 2.91 14.96 -8.96
C GLN A 1025 1.68 14.99 -8.05
N ARG A 1026 0.63 15.71 -8.46
CA ARG A 1026 -0.61 15.86 -7.70
C ARG A 1026 -1.57 14.72 -8.05
N PRO A 1027 -2.04 13.93 -7.07
CA PRO A 1027 -3.14 13.01 -7.31
C PRO A 1027 -4.41 13.79 -7.65
N PHE A 1028 -5.29 13.27 -8.51
CA PHE A 1028 -6.57 13.94 -8.80
C PHE A 1028 -7.38 14.16 -7.52
N ASP A 1029 -8.09 15.29 -7.45
CA ASP A 1029 -8.96 15.61 -6.32
C ASP A 1029 -10.40 15.12 -6.57
N HIS A 1030 -11.20 15.02 -5.51
CA HIS A 1030 -12.62 14.72 -5.63
C HIS A 1030 -13.41 15.49 -4.58
N TYR A 1031 -14.61 15.96 -4.92
CA TYR A 1031 -15.47 16.68 -3.99
C TYR A 1031 -16.94 16.31 -4.19
N ALA A 1032 -17.66 16.12 -3.07
CA ALA A 1032 -19.06 15.71 -3.04
C ALA A 1032 -19.40 14.58 -4.04
N GLY A 1033 -18.56 13.55 -4.11
CA GLY A 1033 -18.79 12.35 -4.92
C GLY A 1033 -18.36 12.43 -6.39
N VAL A 1034 -17.86 13.57 -6.88
CA VAL A 1034 -17.34 13.72 -8.26
C VAL A 1034 -15.81 13.84 -8.24
N ALA A 1035 -15.14 13.08 -9.10
CA ALA A 1035 -13.69 13.12 -9.27
C ALA A 1035 -13.27 14.14 -10.34
N GLU A 1036 -12.09 14.73 -10.19
CA GLU A 1036 -11.40 15.44 -11.25
C GLU A 1036 -10.85 14.44 -12.28
N LEU A 1037 -10.87 14.82 -13.58
CA LEU A 1037 -10.32 13.97 -14.64
C LEU A 1037 -8.78 14.01 -14.62
N PRO A 1038 -8.11 12.87 -14.45
CA PRO A 1038 -6.65 12.81 -14.51
C PRO A 1038 -6.14 12.80 -15.95
N GLU A 1039 -4.98 13.42 -16.19
CA GLU A 1039 -4.31 13.46 -17.50
C GLU A 1039 -3.19 12.43 -17.64
N TYR A 1040 -2.66 11.93 -16.52
CA TYR A 1040 -1.62 10.91 -16.52
C TYR A 1040 -1.87 9.86 -15.45
N ARG A 1041 -1.46 8.63 -15.70
CA ARG A 1041 -1.33 7.56 -14.71
C ARG A 1041 0.13 7.15 -14.59
N ILE A 1042 0.61 6.97 -13.36
CA ILE A 1042 1.98 6.54 -13.05
C ILE A 1042 1.89 5.20 -12.34
N THR A 1043 2.45 4.16 -12.95
CA THR A 1043 2.32 2.78 -12.47
C THR A 1043 3.66 2.24 -11.92
N PRO A 1044 3.64 1.23 -11.03
CA PRO A 1044 4.86 0.50 -10.66
C PRO A 1044 5.37 -0.36 -11.81
N ASP A 1045 6.48 -1.07 -11.56
CA ASP A 1045 7.00 -2.12 -12.43
C ASP A 1045 5.92 -3.15 -12.76
N ARG A 1046 6.08 -3.84 -13.89
CA ARG A 1046 5.02 -4.70 -14.43
C ARG A 1046 4.52 -5.74 -13.43
N GLY A 1047 5.45 -6.36 -12.71
CA GLY A 1047 5.14 -7.41 -11.73
C GLY A 1047 4.12 -6.90 -10.72
N LEU A 1048 4.41 -5.76 -10.11
CA LEU A 1048 3.56 -5.13 -9.10
C LEU A 1048 2.31 -4.45 -9.68
N LYS A 1049 2.36 -3.96 -10.93
CA LYS A 1049 1.20 -3.37 -11.61
C LYS A 1049 0.09 -4.40 -11.77
N VAL A 1050 0.41 -5.54 -12.40
CA VAL A 1050 -0.56 -6.57 -12.77
C VAL A 1050 -1.17 -7.25 -11.55
N VAL A 1051 -0.34 -7.69 -10.60
CA VAL A 1051 -0.82 -8.50 -9.46
C VAL A 1051 -1.22 -7.65 -8.25
N GLY A 1052 -1.01 -6.33 -8.30
CA GLY A 1052 -1.15 -5.43 -7.16
C GLY A 1052 -1.97 -4.18 -7.47
N ALA A 1053 -1.46 -3.30 -8.33
CA ALA A 1053 -2.13 -2.03 -8.61
C ALA A 1053 -3.47 -2.24 -9.33
N ASP A 1054 -3.47 -2.85 -10.52
CA ASP A 1054 -4.64 -3.00 -11.38
C ASP A 1054 -5.78 -3.75 -10.68
N VAL A 1055 -5.47 -4.83 -9.96
CA VAL A 1055 -6.46 -5.64 -9.21
C VAL A 1055 -7.04 -4.87 -8.02
N TRP A 1056 -6.20 -4.14 -7.27
CA TRP A 1056 -6.65 -3.47 -6.06
C TRP A 1056 -7.57 -2.28 -6.34
N GLN A 1057 -7.27 -1.53 -7.39
CA GLN A 1057 -7.96 -0.28 -7.71
C GLN A 1057 -8.89 -0.39 -8.95
N SER A 1058 -9.28 -1.63 -9.26
CA SER A 1058 -10.18 -2.00 -10.37
C SER A 1058 -11.60 -1.46 -10.21
N VAL A 1059 -12.39 -1.60 -11.29
CA VAL A 1059 -13.82 -1.27 -11.31
C VAL A 1059 -14.56 -2.05 -10.21
N ASP A 1060 -14.35 -3.36 -10.12
CA ASP A 1060 -15.03 -4.25 -9.17
C ASP A 1060 -14.61 -4.00 -7.72
N GLY A 1061 -13.39 -3.48 -7.52
CA GLY A 1061 -12.90 -3.00 -6.24
C GLY A 1061 -13.50 -1.65 -5.80
N GLY A 1062 -14.22 -0.96 -6.69
CA GLY A 1062 -14.71 0.41 -6.45
C GLY A 1062 -13.59 1.45 -6.54
N GLY A 1063 -12.50 1.17 -7.24
CA GLY A 1063 -11.34 2.05 -7.36
C GLY A 1063 -11.39 3.01 -8.55
N PRO A 1064 -10.39 3.91 -8.68
CA PRO A 1064 -10.33 4.95 -9.71
C PRO A 1064 -10.30 4.44 -11.16
N LEU A 1065 -9.82 3.21 -11.42
CA LEU A 1065 -9.87 2.64 -12.76
C LEU A 1065 -11.31 2.37 -13.22
N GLY A 1066 -12.24 2.27 -12.27
CA GLY A 1066 -13.68 2.21 -12.50
C GLY A 1066 -14.21 3.28 -13.46
N PHE A 1067 -13.82 4.53 -13.21
CA PHE A 1067 -14.22 5.66 -14.05
C PHE A 1067 -13.13 6.05 -15.04
N SER A 1068 -11.84 6.00 -14.65
CA SER A 1068 -10.74 6.50 -15.48
C SER A 1068 -10.65 5.75 -16.81
N ASP A 1069 -10.69 4.42 -16.79
CA ASP A 1069 -10.58 3.61 -18.02
C ASP A 1069 -11.82 3.75 -18.92
N ALA A 1070 -12.95 4.09 -18.30
CA ALA A 1070 -14.21 4.32 -18.99
C ALA A 1070 -14.20 5.67 -19.73
N VAL A 1071 -13.77 6.75 -19.06
CA VAL A 1071 -13.76 8.12 -19.64
C VAL A 1071 -12.56 8.38 -20.53
N ASN A 1072 -11.41 7.73 -20.27
CA ASN A 1072 -10.16 7.98 -20.96
C ASN A 1072 -9.73 6.84 -21.87
N GLU A 1073 -9.04 7.21 -22.96
CA GLU A 1073 -8.09 6.36 -23.67
C GLU A 1073 -6.70 6.53 -23.05
N ALA A 1074 -6.06 5.40 -22.74
CA ALA A 1074 -4.71 5.36 -22.17
C ALA A 1074 -3.69 5.05 -23.27
N THR A 1075 -2.68 5.93 -23.43
CA THR A 1075 -1.54 5.71 -24.34
C THR A 1075 -0.26 5.66 -23.52
N SER A 1076 0.52 4.59 -23.67
CA SER A 1076 1.83 4.48 -22.99
C SER A 1076 2.79 5.57 -23.47
N VAL A 1077 3.47 6.25 -22.55
CA VAL A 1077 4.55 7.19 -22.87
C VAL A 1077 5.90 6.47 -22.69
N PRO A 1078 6.82 6.51 -23.67
CA PRO A 1078 8.16 5.96 -23.48
C PRO A 1078 8.88 6.66 -22.35
N THR A 1079 9.34 5.88 -21.37
CA THR A 1079 10.05 6.40 -20.21
C THR A 1079 11.26 5.56 -19.86
N TYR A 1080 12.27 6.22 -19.31
CA TYR A 1080 13.59 5.67 -19.04
C TYR A 1080 14.10 6.16 -17.68
N LEU A 1081 14.81 5.31 -16.95
CA LEU A 1081 15.41 5.70 -15.68
C LEU A 1081 16.85 6.17 -15.93
N LYS A 1082 17.11 7.44 -15.65
CA LYS A 1082 18.43 8.07 -15.85
C LYS A 1082 19.53 7.26 -15.14
N ASN A 1083 20.57 6.89 -15.88
CA ASN A 1083 21.72 6.11 -15.42
C ASN A 1083 21.41 4.65 -14.97
N ASP A 1084 20.18 4.13 -15.12
CA ASP A 1084 19.86 2.70 -14.92
C ASP A 1084 18.95 2.20 -16.06
N TRP A 1085 19.52 2.18 -17.26
CA TRP A 1085 18.82 1.87 -18.52
C TRP A 1085 18.33 0.43 -18.65
N ARG A 1086 18.67 -0.46 -17.72
CA ARG A 1086 18.21 -1.88 -17.70
C ARG A 1086 17.05 -2.10 -16.73
N ARG A 1087 16.63 -1.06 -16.01
CA ARG A 1087 15.57 -1.16 -15.00
C ARG A 1087 14.19 -0.99 -15.63
N ASP A 1088 13.28 -1.88 -15.26
CA ASP A 1088 11.85 -1.58 -15.23
C ASP A 1088 11.54 -0.84 -13.92
N TRP A 1089 11.29 0.46 -14.03
CA TRP A 1089 10.90 1.29 -12.88
C TRP A 1089 9.37 1.40 -12.74
N GLY A 1090 8.64 1.04 -13.79
CA GLY A 1090 7.23 1.34 -13.98
C GLY A 1090 6.96 2.01 -15.33
N SER A 1091 5.76 2.56 -15.47
CA SER A 1091 5.31 3.19 -16.72
C SER A 1091 4.49 4.45 -16.46
N VAL A 1092 4.40 5.29 -17.49
CA VAL A 1092 3.52 6.45 -17.52
C VAL A 1092 2.54 6.26 -18.67
N GLU A 1093 1.26 6.46 -18.38
CA GLU A 1093 0.20 6.43 -19.38
C GLU A 1093 -0.39 7.83 -19.46
N LYS A 1094 -0.50 8.37 -20.68
CA LYS A 1094 -1.25 9.59 -20.95
C LYS A 1094 -2.72 9.22 -21.11
N LEU A 1095 -3.58 9.90 -20.35
CA LEU A 1095 -5.01 9.72 -20.34
C LEU A 1095 -5.65 10.84 -21.15
N SER A 1096 -6.46 10.48 -22.15
CA SER A 1096 -7.18 11.45 -22.99
C SER A 1096 -8.67 11.14 -23.00
N PRO A 1097 -9.54 12.15 -22.78
CA PRO A 1097 -10.98 11.92 -22.82
C PRO A 1097 -11.44 11.31 -24.15
N ARG A 1098 -12.31 10.31 -24.08
CA ARG A 1098 -12.89 9.63 -25.24
C ARG A 1098 -13.82 10.59 -25.99
N PRO A 1099 -13.52 10.95 -27.25
CA PRO A 1099 -14.42 11.80 -28.01
C PRO A 1099 -15.63 11.01 -28.51
N ASN A 1100 -16.68 11.73 -28.89
CA ASN A 1100 -17.81 11.15 -29.62
C ASN A 1100 -17.43 10.77 -31.07
N LYS A 1101 -18.38 10.22 -31.83
CA LYS A 1101 -18.14 9.79 -33.23
C LYS A 1101 -17.69 10.92 -34.17
N ASP A 1102 -17.97 12.18 -33.84
CA ASP A 1102 -17.54 13.37 -34.60
C ASP A 1102 -16.19 13.93 -34.12
N LYS A 1103 -15.49 13.20 -33.23
CA LYS A 1103 -14.22 13.60 -32.61
C LYS A 1103 -14.34 14.82 -31.68
N VAL A 1104 -15.55 15.14 -31.20
CA VAL A 1104 -15.79 16.20 -30.20
C VAL A 1104 -15.60 15.61 -28.81
N LYS A 1105 -14.81 16.28 -27.97
CA LYS A 1105 -14.56 15.85 -26.58
C LYS A 1105 -15.74 16.28 -25.68
N PRO A 1106 -16.06 15.50 -24.64
CA PRO A 1106 -17.01 15.93 -23.62
C PRO A 1106 -16.52 17.17 -22.88
N ASP A 1107 -17.46 17.98 -22.39
CA ASP A 1107 -17.17 19.08 -21.47
C ASP A 1107 -17.17 18.58 -20.01
N VAL A 1108 -16.49 19.28 -19.09
CA VAL A 1108 -16.63 18.96 -17.66
C VAL A 1108 -18.03 19.36 -17.19
N ALA A 1109 -18.76 18.51 -16.48
CA ALA A 1109 -20.12 18.82 -16.00
C ALA A 1109 -20.12 19.96 -14.96
N GLU A 1110 -21.13 20.82 -15.00
CA GLU A 1110 -21.46 21.74 -13.93
C GLU A 1110 -22.22 21.00 -12.83
N ILE A 1111 -21.68 21.02 -11.61
CA ILE A 1111 -22.24 20.34 -10.45
C ILE A 1111 -22.97 21.36 -9.58
N GLU A 1112 -24.21 21.07 -9.24
CA GLU A 1112 -24.99 21.86 -8.28
C GLU A 1112 -24.75 21.34 -6.86
N TYR A 1113 -24.62 22.24 -5.89
CA TYR A 1113 -24.36 21.89 -4.48
C TYR A 1113 -25.39 22.50 -3.55
N GLU A 1114 -25.88 21.70 -2.60
CA GLU A 1114 -26.79 22.13 -1.53
C GLU A 1114 -26.33 21.60 -0.17
N ASP A 1115 -26.24 22.49 0.82
CA ASP A 1115 -25.95 22.11 2.21
C ASP A 1115 -27.23 21.68 2.94
N ILE A 1116 -27.34 20.39 3.25
CA ILE A 1116 -28.51 19.82 3.92
C ILE A 1116 -28.14 19.32 5.30
N THR A 1117 -28.86 19.77 6.33
CA THR A 1117 -28.70 19.23 7.69
C THR A 1117 -29.36 17.85 7.80
N ARG A 1118 -28.57 16.82 8.05
CA ARG A 1118 -29.01 15.42 8.17
C ARG A 1118 -28.84 14.93 9.62
N SER A 1119 -29.72 14.02 10.04
CA SER A 1119 -29.60 13.29 11.31
C SER A 1119 -28.42 12.30 11.25
N GLY A 1120 -27.80 11.97 12.39
CA GLY A 1120 -26.73 10.96 12.45
C GLY A 1120 -27.18 9.52 12.12
N LEU A 1121 -28.49 9.31 11.93
CA LEU A 1121 -29.10 8.05 11.49
C LEU A 1121 -29.66 8.11 10.06
N TYR A 1122 -29.53 9.24 9.37
CA TYR A 1122 -30.00 9.36 8.00
C TYR A 1122 -29.19 8.44 7.08
N SER A 1123 -29.90 7.72 6.22
CA SER A 1123 -29.33 6.87 5.18
C SER A 1123 -30.16 7.08 3.91
N PRO A 1124 -29.55 7.46 2.77
CA PRO A 1124 -30.27 7.60 1.50
C PRO A 1124 -30.56 6.25 0.82
N GLY A 1125 -30.06 5.16 1.40
CA GLY A 1125 -30.15 3.82 0.82
C GLY A 1125 -28.83 3.07 0.92
N LYS A 1126 -28.77 1.84 0.41
CA LYS A 1126 -27.51 1.11 0.26
C LYS A 1126 -26.74 1.60 -0.97
N MET A 1127 -25.41 1.59 -0.88
CA MET A 1127 -24.55 1.71 -2.06
C MET A 1127 -24.61 0.41 -2.88
N ILE A 1128 -24.69 0.55 -4.21
CA ILE A 1128 -24.51 -0.56 -5.13
C ILE A 1128 -23.02 -0.91 -5.18
N VAL A 1129 -22.68 -2.11 -4.71
CA VAL A 1129 -21.28 -2.57 -4.59
C VAL A 1129 -21.03 -3.91 -5.27
N LYS A 1130 -22.10 -4.66 -5.54
CA LYS A 1130 -22.11 -5.87 -6.36
C LYS A 1130 -23.43 -5.90 -7.12
N ASP A 1131 -23.41 -6.52 -8.29
CA ASP A 1131 -24.63 -6.86 -9.00
C ASP A 1131 -25.56 -7.72 -8.12
N PRO A 1132 -26.89 -7.49 -8.18
CA PRO A 1132 -27.88 -8.26 -7.41
C PRO A 1132 -27.87 -9.77 -7.62
#